data_AF-A0A0Q4ISV9-F1
#
_entry.id   AF-A0A0Q4ISV9-F1
#
_cell.length_a   1.000
_cell.length_b   1.000
_cell.length_c   1.000
_cell.angle_alpha   90.00
_cell.angle_beta   90.00
_cell.angle_gamma   90.00
#
_symmetry.space_group_name_H-M   'P 1'
#
loop_
_entity.id
_entity.type
_entity.pdbx_description
1 polymer ?
#
loop_
_entity_poly.entity_id
_entity_poly.type
_entity_poly.pdbx_seq_one_letter_code
_entity_poly.pdbx_strand_id
1 'polypeptide(L)'
;MTYDFSSLSPADFEDLTRDLLGRELGIRFEAFPDGPDDGMDGRHAAADGNVILQAKHYYRSGFAKLKAKMKSERASIDALQAKRYILATSAALTPANKTQLGEVIGPALISPGDLFGPQDLEALLRKFPDIETAHPKLWQQSSAVLKNLITGAVADALPKQAAIPLTLAKLLPASNAAAASTKRDTLFIIKSSPIDDEFALWLAPKLEAEGYQVFADILTLEPGDRWRREINQALENRAAKVLLVSKNATLDDPIVQDDIDIALDVAERRGDKRFILPLRLEAGRKVKGIGDTVAVDFVRGWGEGLMLLLDALKRQKVPRHADAVRINPNWELFRRRGAIPLISQPERLTSNWLRVTEAPDTIYYYEPSGASDPDQLKRALARYPYPTAIQGRGFLSFAKQAEIDEAFEEIGRFRVKRSIALLKFLDEGLPKLGIERQVASNLLMVMIKEAWFKFCDIRGLIHYSYSNSVGFHASPALAPVGTRIPWGKQGDRRSSMLRNIAKGHIWQFGVTALPATWPFWHMKLKARVLFAADNGTPEGLAIDDPKKMHKLRRSICKGWRNKQWHGRMLAFLEMLSGDSAFIRLRLSAEHDLVIDAAPVLFSSPVSTMLPNEADADDEETDVSTLGRPENDDEENEA
;
A
#
# COMPACT_ATOMS: atom_id res chain seq x y z
N MET A 1 30.48 -1.78 26.72
CA MET A 1 30.54 -2.60 25.49
C MET A 1 31.89 -2.34 24.85
N THR A 2 32.60 -3.40 24.48
CA THR A 2 33.84 -3.33 23.70
C THR A 2 33.44 -3.49 22.24
N TYR A 3 33.83 -2.54 21.38
CA TYR A 3 33.43 -2.55 19.97
C TYR A 3 34.52 -3.21 19.14
N ASP A 4 34.13 -4.12 18.25
CA ASP A 4 35.06 -4.73 17.31
C ASP A 4 34.97 -4.00 15.96
N PHE A 5 36.01 -3.22 15.64
CA PHE A 5 36.10 -2.51 14.36
C PHE A 5 36.48 -3.44 13.19
N SER A 6 36.71 -4.75 13.43
CA SER A 6 37.14 -5.69 12.39
C SER A 6 36.16 -5.90 11.24
N SER A 7 34.89 -5.54 11.42
CA SER A 7 33.83 -5.63 10.41
C SER A 7 33.79 -4.47 9.43
N LEU A 8 34.51 -3.38 9.70
CA LEU A 8 34.52 -2.17 8.87
C LEU A 8 35.55 -2.30 7.75
N SER A 9 35.18 -1.88 6.53
CA SER A 9 36.16 -1.61 5.49
C SER A 9 36.94 -0.31 5.80
N PRO A 10 38.09 -0.05 5.15
CA PRO A 10 38.80 1.22 5.31
C PRO A 10 37.91 2.45 5.08
N ALA A 11 37.11 2.47 4.01
CA ALA A 11 36.17 3.55 3.71
C ALA A 11 35.08 3.68 4.78
N ASP A 12 34.53 2.56 5.28
CA ASP A 12 33.54 2.60 6.37
C ASP A 12 34.13 3.17 7.67
N PHE A 13 35.42 2.90 7.92
CA PHE A 13 36.15 3.43 9.07
C PHE A 13 36.44 4.93 8.92
N GLU A 14 36.77 5.39 7.72
CA GLU A 14 36.92 6.81 7.39
C GLU A 14 35.63 7.58 7.65
N ASP A 15 34.50 7.08 7.15
CA ASP A 15 33.18 7.68 7.38
C ASP A 15 32.82 7.76 8.87
N LEU A 16 33.04 6.67 9.61
CA LEU A 16 32.78 6.64 11.04
C LEU A 16 33.63 7.66 11.82
N THR A 17 34.92 7.70 11.55
CA THR A 17 35.85 8.60 12.26
C THR A 17 35.58 10.06 11.94
N ARG A 18 35.19 10.36 10.69
CA ARG A 18 34.79 11.69 10.24
C ARG A 18 33.58 12.21 11.01
N ASP A 19 32.55 11.38 11.19
CA ASP A 19 31.35 11.75 11.93
C ASP A 19 31.64 11.92 13.43
N LEU A 20 32.35 10.98 14.05
CA LEU A 20 32.67 11.03 15.48
C LEU A 20 33.54 12.24 15.83
N LEU A 21 34.62 12.48 15.08
CA LEU A 21 35.56 13.56 15.36
C LEU A 21 35.01 14.92 14.92
N GLY A 22 34.23 14.95 13.85
CA GLY A 22 33.52 16.17 13.47
C GLY A 22 32.56 16.60 14.57
N ARG A 23 31.83 15.66 15.17
CA ARG A 23 30.92 15.93 16.28
C ARG A 23 31.64 16.34 17.57
N GLU A 24 32.73 15.67 17.92
CA GLU A 24 33.50 15.97 19.13
C GLU A 24 34.16 17.36 19.07
N LEU A 25 34.70 17.72 17.91
CA LEU A 25 35.41 18.99 17.72
C LEU A 25 34.47 20.14 17.35
N GLY A 26 33.19 19.86 17.07
CA GLY A 26 32.21 20.84 16.60
C GLY A 26 32.53 21.37 15.19
N ILE A 27 33.22 20.57 14.38
CA ILE A 27 33.76 20.95 13.07
C ILE A 27 33.18 20.02 12.00
N ARG A 28 32.86 20.56 10.82
CA ARG A 28 32.44 19.74 9.67
C ARG A 28 33.63 19.42 8.78
N PHE A 29 33.98 18.13 8.66
CA PHE A 29 34.98 17.64 7.70
C PHE A 29 34.34 17.39 6.33
N GLU A 30 34.98 17.86 5.27
CA GLU A 30 34.64 17.55 3.87
C GLU A 30 35.07 16.12 3.54
N ALA A 31 34.22 15.38 2.82
CA ALA A 31 34.55 14.07 2.27
C ALA A 31 35.03 14.22 0.82
N PHE A 32 36.10 13.52 0.46
CA PHE A 32 36.61 13.47 -0.92
C PHE A 32 36.30 12.11 -1.55
N PRO A 33 35.93 12.04 -2.83
CA PRO A 33 35.67 10.78 -3.53
C PRO A 33 36.96 9.99 -3.80
N ASP A 34 36.84 8.66 -3.95
CA ASP A 34 37.95 7.74 -4.25
C ASP A 34 38.78 8.21 -5.46
N GLY A 35 40.04 8.60 -5.23
CA GLY A 35 41.00 9.09 -6.21
C GLY A 35 42.44 8.80 -5.76
N PRO A 36 43.48 9.18 -6.54
CA PRO A 36 44.87 8.96 -6.12
C PRO A 36 45.13 9.64 -4.76
N ASP A 37 45.31 8.84 -3.71
CA ASP A 37 45.42 9.27 -2.31
C ASP A 37 46.55 10.30 -2.09
N ASP A 38 46.20 11.57 -1.93
CA ASP A 38 47.08 12.60 -1.35
C ASP A 38 47.19 12.50 0.18
N GLY A 39 46.77 11.37 0.76
CA GLY A 39 46.96 11.04 2.17
C GLY A 39 46.03 11.77 3.14
N MET A 40 44.86 12.26 2.71
CA MET A 40 43.87 12.92 3.56
C MET A 40 42.48 12.30 3.38
N ASP A 41 41.85 11.93 4.48
CA ASP A 41 40.54 11.27 4.48
C ASP A 41 39.41 12.24 4.91
N GLY A 42 39.79 13.40 5.48
CA GLY A 42 38.89 14.53 5.72
C GLY A 42 39.63 15.85 5.91
N ARG A 43 39.05 16.95 5.41
CA ARG A 43 39.61 18.30 5.59
C ARG A 43 38.54 19.28 6.09
N HIS A 44 38.93 20.13 7.02
CA HIS A 44 38.18 21.33 7.36
C HIS A 44 39.02 22.57 7.07
N ALA A 45 38.52 23.45 6.21
CA ALA A 45 39.15 24.72 5.89
C ALA A 45 38.41 25.87 6.60
N ALA A 46 39.09 26.57 7.49
CA ALA A 46 38.60 27.76 8.17
C ALA A 46 39.55 28.94 7.92
N ALA A 47 39.06 30.18 8.12
CA ALA A 47 39.82 31.40 7.88
C ALA A 47 41.11 31.51 8.72
N ASP A 48 41.24 30.70 9.76
CA ASP A 48 42.35 30.65 10.71
C ASP A 48 43.29 29.44 10.52
N GLY A 49 43.10 28.62 9.47
CA GLY A 49 43.96 27.50 9.07
C GLY A 49 43.24 26.17 8.85
N ASN A 50 43.88 25.22 8.16
CA ASN A 50 43.28 23.91 7.85
C ASN A 50 43.47 22.89 8.98
N VAL A 51 42.40 22.16 9.33
CA VAL A 51 42.45 20.96 10.18
C VAL A 51 42.31 19.73 9.29
N ILE A 52 43.31 18.85 9.33
CA ILE A 52 43.35 17.63 8.53
C ILE A 52 43.06 16.43 9.42
N LEU A 53 42.12 15.59 8.98
CA LEU A 53 41.82 14.30 9.57
C LEU A 53 42.30 13.20 8.62
N GLN A 54 43.05 12.25 9.17
CA GLN A 54 43.40 11.03 8.49
C GLN A 54 42.94 9.83 9.33
N ALA A 55 42.28 8.88 8.69
CA ALA A 55 41.73 7.68 9.30
C ALA A 55 42.38 6.43 8.72
N LYS A 56 43.11 5.69 9.55
CA LYS A 56 43.87 4.51 9.12
C LYS A 56 43.35 3.25 9.80
N HIS A 57 42.68 2.41 9.01
CA HIS A 57 42.14 1.14 9.47
C HIS A 57 43.20 0.02 9.51
N TYR A 58 43.91 -0.14 10.64
CA TYR A 58 45.03 -1.09 10.83
C TYR A 58 44.76 -2.15 11.91
N TYR A 59 43.50 -2.49 12.17
CA TYR A 59 43.09 -3.44 13.20
C TYR A 59 43.86 -4.78 13.17
N ARG A 60 43.96 -5.43 12.00
CA ARG A 60 44.67 -6.73 11.84
C ARG A 60 46.19 -6.60 11.66
N SER A 61 46.65 -5.44 11.21
CA SER A 61 48.03 -5.20 10.76
C SER A 61 48.95 -4.69 11.88
N GLY A 62 48.37 -4.12 12.94
CA GLY A 62 49.08 -3.70 14.15
C GLY A 62 49.92 -2.43 14.00
N PHE A 63 50.48 -1.99 15.12
CA PHE A 63 51.18 -0.70 15.24
C PHE A 63 52.43 -0.59 14.36
N ALA A 64 53.21 -1.66 14.19
CA ALA A 64 54.46 -1.63 13.43
C ALA A 64 54.24 -1.24 11.95
N LYS A 65 53.17 -1.76 11.33
CA LYS A 65 52.79 -1.43 9.95
C LYS A 65 52.24 -0.01 9.85
N LEU A 66 51.42 0.41 10.81
CA LEU A 66 50.92 1.79 10.89
C LEU A 66 52.10 2.77 10.97
N LYS A 67 53.06 2.54 11.86
CA LYS A 67 54.24 3.39 12.02
C LYS A 67 55.08 3.47 10.74
N ALA A 68 55.29 2.35 10.04
CA ALA A 68 56.00 2.33 8.76
C ALA A 68 55.27 3.14 7.68
N LYS A 69 53.93 3.02 7.61
CA LYS A 69 53.11 3.79 6.67
C LYS A 69 53.15 5.28 6.98
N MET A 70 52.93 5.68 8.23
CA MET A 70 53.01 7.09 8.65
C MET A 70 54.39 7.70 8.38
N LYS A 71 55.47 6.90 8.49
CA LYS A 71 56.83 7.33 8.14
C LYS A 71 56.98 7.62 6.64
N SER A 72 56.34 6.80 5.79
CA SER A 72 56.33 7.05 4.33
C SER A 72 55.47 8.24 3.92
N GLU A 73 54.40 8.53 4.67
CA GLU A 73 53.47 9.64 4.40
C GLU A 73 53.95 10.99 4.97
N ARG A 74 55.04 11.00 5.75
CA ARG A 74 55.53 12.21 6.42
C ARG A 74 55.79 13.38 5.46
N ALA A 75 56.41 13.11 4.31
CA ALA A 75 56.66 14.15 3.31
C ALA A 75 55.36 14.77 2.78
N SER A 76 54.31 13.96 2.60
CA SER A 76 52.99 14.44 2.18
C SER A 76 52.32 15.25 3.29
N ILE A 77 52.39 14.79 4.55
CA ILE A 77 51.82 15.51 5.71
C ILE A 77 52.45 16.90 5.86
N ASP A 78 53.78 17.00 5.74
CA ASP A 78 54.48 18.29 5.81
C ASP A 78 54.09 19.23 4.65
N ALA A 79 53.80 18.68 3.46
CA ALA A 79 53.35 19.45 2.29
C ALA A 79 51.95 20.07 2.46
N LEU A 80 51.09 19.50 3.31
CA LEU A 80 49.74 20.01 3.56
C LEU A 80 49.72 21.34 4.33
N GLN A 81 50.80 21.68 5.03
CA GLN A 81 50.91 22.86 5.90
C GLN A 81 49.69 23.04 6.82
N ALA A 82 49.20 21.92 7.37
CA ALA A 82 48.02 21.92 8.25
C ALA A 82 48.30 22.65 9.56
N LYS A 83 47.32 23.43 10.05
CA LYS A 83 47.38 24.04 11.38
C LYS A 83 47.31 22.98 12.48
N ARG A 84 46.49 21.95 12.27
CA ARG A 84 46.31 20.83 13.18
C ARG A 84 46.09 19.55 12.39
N TYR A 85 46.87 18.52 12.69
CA TYR A 85 46.74 17.19 12.11
C TYR A 85 46.16 16.23 13.13
N ILE A 86 45.17 15.43 12.73
CA ILE A 86 44.48 14.46 13.59
C ILE A 86 44.57 13.09 12.92
N LEU A 87 45.00 12.08 13.67
CA LEU A 87 45.05 10.70 13.21
C LEU A 87 44.08 9.84 14.02
N ALA A 88 43.12 9.22 13.33
CA ALA A 88 42.27 8.18 13.89
C ALA A 88 42.73 6.80 13.40
N THR A 89 42.85 5.83 14.29
CA THR A 89 43.26 4.47 13.89
C THR A 89 42.56 3.37 14.67
N SER A 90 42.32 2.24 13.99
CA SER A 90 41.83 1.02 14.63
C SER A 90 42.95 0.15 15.22
N ALA A 91 44.21 0.57 15.15
CA ALA A 91 45.32 -0.11 15.82
C ALA A 91 45.45 0.34 17.30
N ALA A 92 45.69 -0.61 18.22
CA ALA A 92 45.83 -0.30 19.64
C ALA A 92 47.00 0.67 19.92
N LEU A 93 46.72 1.75 20.64
CA LEU A 93 47.71 2.78 20.99
C LEU A 93 48.01 2.75 22.49
N THR A 94 49.27 2.45 22.84
CA THR A 94 49.81 2.67 24.18
C THR A 94 50.40 4.09 24.30
N PRO A 95 50.64 4.62 25.52
CA PRO A 95 51.31 5.91 25.68
C PRO A 95 52.67 5.99 24.94
N ALA A 96 53.47 4.92 25.00
CA ALA A 96 54.73 4.83 24.27
C ALA A 96 54.53 4.86 22.74
N ASN A 97 53.48 4.19 22.23
CA ASN A 97 53.12 4.20 20.82
C ASN A 97 52.66 5.59 20.34
N LYS A 98 51.92 6.33 21.18
CA LYS A 98 51.49 7.70 20.87
C LYS A 98 52.70 8.64 20.76
N THR A 99 53.67 8.55 21.67
CA THR A 99 54.93 9.32 21.58
C THR A 99 55.69 9.01 20.29
N GLN A 100 55.86 7.74 19.96
CA GLN A 100 56.57 7.31 18.75
C GLN A 100 55.86 7.75 17.45
N LEU A 101 54.52 7.76 17.43
CA LEU A 101 53.78 8.28 16.26
C LEU A 101 53.86 9.80 16.17
N GLY A 102 53.84 10.50 17.29
CA GLY A 102 54.04 11.95 17.33
C GLY A 102 55.36 12.38 16.70
N GLU A 103 56.45 11.68 17.03
CA GLU A 103 57.76 11.92 16.40
C GLU A 103 57.73 11.68 14.88
N VAL A 104 57.03 10.64 14.43
CA VAL A 104 56.92 10.27 13.02
C VAL A 104 56.06 11.27 12.23
N ILE A 105 54.94 11.72 12.77
CA ILE A 105 53.99 12.65 12.12
C ILE A 105 54.55 14.09 12.14
N GLY A 106 55.20 14.50 13.22
CA GLY A 106 55.90 15.78 13.30
C GLY A 106 55.10 16.95 13.84
N PRO A 107 55.53 18.19 13.55
CA PRO A 107 55.06 19.39 14.24
C PRO A 107 53.59 19.74 13.93
N ALA A 108 53.00 19.15 12.88
CA ALA A 108 51.59 19.32 12.55
C ALA A 108 50.66 18.63 13.58
N LEU A 109 51.17 17.66 14.35
CA LEU A 109 50.47 17.05 15.48
C LEU A 109 50.69 17.93 16.72
N ILE A 110 49.67 18.69 17.14
CA ILE A 110 49.81 19.68 18.22
C ILE A 110 49.91 19.00 19.59
N SER A 111 49.15 17.92 19.80
CA SER A 111 49.09 17.21 21.07
C SER A 111 48.99 15.70 20.86
N PRO A 112 49.49 14.86 21.79
CA PRO A 112 49.17 13.44 21.82
C PRO A 112 47.65 13.15 21.88
N GLY A 113 46.84 14.14 22.29
CA GLY A 113 45.38 14.07 22.25
C GLY A 113 44.78 14.12 20.83
N ASP A 114 45.56 14.46 19.81
CA ASP A 114 45.15 14.41 18.39
C ASP A 114 45.33 13.00 17.77
N LEU A 115 45.77 12.03 18.57
CA LEU A 115 45.86 10.62 18.20
C LEU A 115 44.72 9.84 18.84
N PHE A 116 43.74 9.46 18.03
CA PHE A 116 42.57 8.70 18.45
C PHE A 116 42.78 7.21 18.16
N GLY A 117 42.93 6.43 19.23
CA GLY A 117 42.98 4.98 19.16
C GLY A 117 41.60 4.34 19.30
N PRO A 118 41.51 2.99 19.25
CA PRO A 118 40.26 2.27 19.40
C PRO A 118 39.51 2.64 20.69
N GLN A 119 40.21 2.75 21.83
CA GLN A 119 39.57 3.11 23.11
C GLN A 119 38.97 4.52 23.10
N ASP A 120 39.63 5.45 22.41
CA ASP A 120 39.17 6.83 22.27
C ASP A 120 37.90 6.86 21.39
N LEU A 121 37.89 6.11 20.28
CA LEU A 121 36.73 5.98 19.39
C LEU A 121 35.55 5.26 20.08
N GLU A 122 35.81 4.24 20.90
CA GLU A 122 34.76 3.60 21.71
C GLU A 122 34.13 4.57 22.72
N ALA A 123 34.92 5.45 23.33
CA ALA A 123 34.41 6.46 24.23
C ALA A 123 33.52 7.47 23.50
N LEU A 124 33.89 7.86 22.27
CA LEU A 124 33.07 8.73 21.43
C LEU A 124 31.76 8.05 20.99
N LEU A 125 31.78 6.76 20.66
CA LEU A 125 30.55 6.00 20.36
C LEU A 125 29.59 5.98 21.55
N ARG A 126 30.10 5.79 22.77
CA ARG A 126 29.26 5.86 23.99
C ARG A 126 28.70 7.27 24.24
N LYS A 127 29.42 8.30 23.80
CA LYS A 127 29.01 9.71 23.93
C LYS A 127 27.98 10.11 22.87
N PHE A 128 28.04 9.50 21.68
CA PHE A 128 27.20 9.81 20.52
C PHE A 128 26.46 8.56 19.99
N PRO A 129 25.43 8.08 20.71
CA PRO A 129 24.69 6.87 20.34
C PRO A 129 23.90 7.02 19.03
N ASP A 130 23.58 8.25 18.63
CA ASP A 130 22.97 8.55 17.33
C ASP A 130 23.91 8.18 16.16
N ILE A 131 25.21 8.45 16.28
CA ILE A 131 26.21 8.08 15.28
C ILE A 131 26.37 6.55 15.23
N GLU A 132 26.36 5.88 16.37
CA GLU A 132 26.36 4.41 16.42
C GLU A 132 25.19 3.80 15.62
N THR A 133 23.99 4.36 15.74
CA THR A 133 22.82 3.89 14.97
C THR A 133 22.92 4.21 13.47
N ALA A 134 23.58 5.31 13.10
CA ALA A 134 23.75 5.73 11.70
C ALA A 134 24.76 4.88 10.91
N HIS A 135 25.55 4.03 11.59
CA HIS A 135 26.58 3.17 10.99
C HIS A 135 26.26 1.67 11.16
N PRO A 136 25.31 1.08 10.38
CA PRO A 136 24.80 -0.28 10.61
C PRO A 136 25.86 -1.38 10.61
N LYS A 137 26.89 -1.25 9.79
CA LYS A 137 27.97 -2.24 9.65
C LYS A 137 28.78 -2.45 10.95
N LEU A 138 28.67 -1.54 11.91
CA LEU A 138 29.30 -1.64 13.23
C LEU A 138 28.63 -2.67 14.14
N TRP A 139 27.32 -2.90 13.98
CA TRP A 139 26.54 -3.80 14.84
C TRP A 139 25.86 -4.95 14.07
N GLN A 140 25.85 -4.92 12.73
CA GLN A 140 25.17 -5.92 11.89
C GLN A 140 25.69 -7.36 12.07
N GLN A 141 26.95 -7.53 12.47
CA GLN A 141 27.55 -8.86 12.71
C GLN A 141 27.51 -9.31 14.18
N SER A 142 27.17 -8.41 15.09
CA SER A 142 27.10 -8.74 16.51
C SER A 142 25.65 -8.93 16.91
N SER A 143 25.20 -10.19 16.93
CA SER A 143 23.86 -10.55 17.43
C SER A 143 23.63 -10.07 18.86
N ALA A 144 24.69 -9.96 19.67
CA ALA A 144 24.63 -9.39 21.01
C ALA A 144 24.38 -7.87 21.00
N VAL A 145 25.02 -7.12 20.10
CA VAL A 145 24.81 -5.66 19.98
C VAL A 145 23.46 -5.37 19.33
N LEU A 146 23.07 -6.11 18.27
CA LEU A 146 21.74 -6.02 17.67
C LEU A 146 20.65 -6.37 18.70
N LYS A 147 20.84 -7.42 19.50
CA LYS A 147 19.90 -7.78 20.57
C LYS A 147 19.85 -6.71 21.65
N ASN A 148 20.96 -6.07 22.02
CA ASN A 148 20.96 -4.98 22.99
C ASN A 148 20.39 -3.67 22.42
N LEU A 149 20.58 -3.36 21.14
CA LEU A 149 19.96 -2.21 20.46
C LEU A 149 18.47 -2.41 20.28
N ILE A 150 18.04 -3.62 19.88
CA ILE A 150 16.63 -3.98 19.82
C ILE A 150 16.04 -3.99 21.23
N THR A 151 16.72 -4.56 22.23
CA THR A 151 16.24 -4.57 23.61
C THR A 151 16.24 -3.16 24.22
N GLY A 152 17.19 -2.30 23.85
CA GLY A 152 17.27 -0.90 24.28
C GLY A 152 16.19 -0.05 23.62
N ALA A 153 16.00 -0.17 22.31
CA ALA A 153 14.91 0.48 21.58
C ALA A 153 13.54 -0.02 22.03
N VAL A 154 13.43 -1.32 22.34
CA VAL A 154 12.22 -1.93 22.94
C VAL A 154 12.06 -1.49 24.39
N ALA A 155 13.13 -1.28 25.17
CA ALA A 155 13.08 -0.80 26.55
C ALA A 155 12.82 0.71 26.67
N ASP A 156 13.22 1.51 25.67
CA ASP A 156 12.86 2.92 25.54
C ASP A 156 11.45 3.10 24.94
N ALA A 157 10.98 2.14 24.12
CA ALA A 157 9.61 2.10 23.60
C ALA A 157 8.60 1.45 24.58
N LEU A 158 9.07 0.59 25.48
CA LEU A 158 8.33 0.14 26.66
C LEU A 158 8.42 1.24 27.73
N PRO A 159 7.35 1.48 28.51
CA PRO A 159 7.42 2.44 29.60
C PRO A 159 8.51 2.02 30.58
N LYS A 160 9.55 2.86 30.76
CA LYS A 160 10.60 2.67 31.78
C LYS A 160 9.93 2.31 33.10
N GLN A 161 10.28 1.14 33.67
CA GLN A 161 9.89 0.82 35.04
C GLN A 161 10.36 1.96 35.92
N ALA A 162 9.39 2.67 36.50
CA ALA A 162 9.65 3.74 37.43
C ALA A 162 10.60 3.22 38.52
N ALA A 163 11.54 4.06 38.94
CA ALA A 163 12.31 3.84 40.16
C ALA A 163 11.36 3.35 41.26
N ILE A 164 11.79 2.33 42.02
CA ILE A 164 11.05 1.76 43.15
C ILE A 164 10.31 2.90 43.84
N PRO A 165 8.97 2.97 43.72
CA PRO A 165 8.28 4.15 44.15
C PRO A 165 8.45 4.28 45.66
N LEU A 166 8.25 5.47 46.21
CA LEU A 166 8.04 5.69 47.65
C LEU A 166 7.00 4.71 48.28
N THR A 167 6.28 3.93 47.47
CA THR A 167 5.44 2.79 47.87
C THR A 167 6.22 1.61 48.46
N LEU A 168 7.48 1.35 48.09
CA LEU A 168 8.28 0.32 48.77
C LEU A 168 8.79 0.80 50.13
N ALA A 169 8.91 2.11 50.32
CA ALA A 169 9.08 2.73 51.65
C ALA A 169 7.77 2.67 52.49
N LYS A 170 6.60 2.52 51.85
CA LYS A 170 5.30 2.22 52.52
C LYS A 170 5.08 0.74 52.83
N LEU A 171 6.00 -0.16 52.45
CA LEU A 171 6.00 -1.56 52.85
C LEU A 171 6.69 -1.80 54.21
N LEU A 172 7.26 -0.75 54.81
CA LEU A 172 7.30 -0.65 56.28
C LEU A 172 5.86 -0.43 56.76
N PRO A 173 5.41 -1.10 57.84
CA PRO A 173 4.01 -1.09 58.22
C PRO A 173 3.57 0.34 58.59
N ALA A 174 2.86 1.00 57.68
CA ALA A 174 2.28 2.30 57.92
C ALA A 174 0.78 2.15 58.18
N SER A 175 0.44 2.38 59.45
CA SER A 175 -0.88 2.66 60.02
C SER A 175 -1.94 3.12 59.01
N ASN A 176 -3.12 2.48 59.09
CA ASN A 176 -4.43 2.90 58.57
C ASN A 176 -4.47 4.32 57.97
N ALA A 177 -4.64 4.42 56.65
CA ALA A 177 -4.94 5.68 55.98
C ALA A 177 -5.85 5.49 54.74
N ALA A 178 -7.12 5.81 54.94
CA ALA A 178 -8.08 6.49 54.06
C ALA A 178 -8.31 6.04 52.60
N ALA A 179 -9.59 5.78 52.30
CA ALA A 179 -10.16 5.63 50.97
C ALA A 179 -9.86 6.85 50.07
N ALA A 180 -9.03 6.66 49.04
CA ALA A 180 -8.89 7.59 47.93
C ALA A 180 -9.99 7.29 46.89
N SER A 181 -10.71 8.30 46.40
CA SER A 181 -11.76 8.12 45.39
C SER A 181 -11.14 7.61 44.08
N THR A 182 -11.39 6.34 43.72
CA THR A 182 -11.00 5.79 42.42
C THR A 182 -11.79 6.52 41.32
N LYS A 183 -11.08 7.14 40.38
CA LYS A 183 -11.70 7.80 39.22
C LYS A 183 -12.34 6.73 38.33
N ARG A 184 -13.64 6.86 38.04
CA ARG A 184 -14.36 5.97 37.13
C ARG A 184 -14.07 6.37 35.69
N ASP A 185 -13.20 5.64 35.00
CA ASP A 185 -12.69 5.94 33.67
C ASP A 185 -12.89 4.81 32.65
N THR A 186 -13.47 3.68 33.08
CA THR A 186 -13.55 2.46 32.26
C THR A 186 -14.92 2.26 31.61
N LEU A 187 -14.94 1.91 30.33
CA LEU A 187 -16.07 1.25 29.68
C LEU A 187 -16.04 -0.24 29.99
N PHE A 188 -16.99 -0.72 30.77
CA PHE A 188 -17.07 -2.13 31.14
C PHE A 188 -17.97 -2.87 30.15
N ILE A 189 -17.48 -3.91 29.49
CA ILE A 189 -18.29 -4.75 28.59
C ILE A 189 -18.78 -5.97 29.36
N ILE A 190 -20.10 -6.05 29.59
CA ILE A 190 -20.74 -7.27 30.06
C ILE A 190 -21.05 -8.13 28.85
N LYS A 191 -20.55 -9.37 28.86
CA LYS A 191 -20.66 -10.34 27.77
C LYS A 191 -20.62 -11.77 28.31
N SER A 192 -21.12 -12.73 27.54
CA SER A 192 -20.95 -14.15 27.87
C SER A 192 -19.75 -14.75 27.13
N SER A 193 -18.88 -15.45 27.85
CA SER A 193 -17.70 -16.10 27.28
C SER A 193 -17.97 -17.61 27.09
N PRO A 194 -17.70 -18.20 25.92
CA PRO A 194 -17.00 -17.62 24.75
C PRO A 194 -17.93 -16.98 23.71
N ILE A 195 -19.26 -16.98 23.93
CA ILE A 195 -20.30 -16.65 22.92
C ILE A 195 -20.09 -15.27 22.27
N ASP A 196 -19.65 -14.29 23.06
CA ASP A 196 -19.51 -12.90 22.66
C ASP A 196 -18.06 -12.44 22.51
N ASP A 197 -17.09 -13.36 22.62
CA ASP A 197 -15.67 -13.04 22.55
C ASP A 197 -15.32 -12.34 21.25
N GLU A 198 -15.81 -12.84 20.11
CA GLU A 198 -15.53 -12.26 18.80
C GLU A 198 -15.99 -10.80 18.71
N PHE A 199 -17.21 -10.51 19.19
CA PHE A 199 -17.75 -9.17 19.16
C PHE A 199 -16.99 -8.23 20.11
N ALA A 200 -16.64 -8.69 21.31
CA ALA A 200 -15.89 -7.90 22.28
C ALA A 200 -14.45 -7.63 21.83
N LEU A 201 -13.79 -8.64 21.26
CA LEU A 201 -12.46 -8.52 20.65
C LEU A 201 -12.46 -7.59 19.44
N TRP A 202 -13.58 -7.49 18.72
CA TRP A 202 -13.76 -6.52 17.64
C TRP A 202 -14.03 -5.10 18.15
N LEU A 203 -14.91 -4.95 19.16
CA LEU A 203 -15.39 -3.65 19.65
C LEU A 203 -14.36 -2.92 20.50
N ALA A 204 -13.76 -3.61 21.48
CA ALA A 204 -12.90 -2.97 22.47
C ALA A 204 -11.71 -2.22 21.85
N PRO A 205 -10.96 -2.77 20.87
CA PRO A 205 -9.83 -2.07 20.28
C PRO A 205 -10.23 -0.83 19.48
N LYS A 206 -11.48 -0.77 18.98
CA LYS A 206 -12.02 0.42 18.31
C LYS A 206 -12.36 1.52 19.31
N LEU A 207 -12.89 1.15 20.47
CA LEU A 207 -13.12 2.08 21.56
C LEU A 207 -11.79 2.58 22.16
N GLU A 208 -10.82 1.68 22.34
CA GLU A 208 -9.46 2.02 22.76
C GLU A 208 -8.79 2.99 21.79
N ALA A 209 -8.92 2.76 20.48
CA ALA A 209 -8.40 3.67 19.45
C ALA A 209 -9.02 5.08 19.49
N GLU A 210 -10.25 5.22 19.99
CA GLU A 210 -10.91 6.52 20.23
C GLU A 210 -10.54 7.15 21.58
N GLY A 211 -9.64 6.50 22.34
CA GLY A 211 -9.09 6.93 23.62
C GLY A 211 -9.86 6.44 24.85
N TYR A 212 -10.84 5.55 24.69
CA TYR A 212 -11.57 5.00 25.85
C TYR A 212 -10.76 3.89 26.53
N GLN A 213 -10.79 3.82 27.86
CA GLN A 213 -10.31 2.65 28.57
C GLN A 213 -11.41 1.59 28.58
N VAL A 214 -11.11 0.37 28.15
CA VAL A 214 -12.10 -0.71 28.07
C VAL A 214 -11.71 -1.83 29.03
N PHE A 215 -12.72 -2.43 29.65
CA PHE A 215 -12.59 -3.68 30.40
C PHE A 215 -13.52 -4.72 29.79
N ALA A 216 -12.95 -5.85 29.42
CA ALA A 216 -13.65 -7.10 29.16
C ALA A 216 -12.80 -8.24 29.73
N ASP A 217 -13.43 -9.28 30.26
CA ASP A 217 -12.76 -10.43 30.87
C ASP A 217 -11.66 -11.02 29.96
N ILE A 218 -11.98 -11.30 28.69
CA ILE A 218 -11.07 -11.88 27.68
C ILE A 218 -9.87 -10.99 27.34
N LEU A 219 -9.95 -9.69 27.65
CA LEU A 219 -8.90 -8.70 27.35
C LEU A 219 -8.04 -8.35 28.56
N THR A 220 -8.62 -8.46 29.76
CA THR A 220 -8.08 -7.80 30.96
C THR A 220 -7.65 -8.78 32.03
N LEU A 221 -8.32 -9.93 32.15
CA LEU A 221 -7.98 -10.92 33.18
C LEU A 221 -6.76 -11.73 32.77
N GLU A 222 -5.86 -11.96 33.72
CA GLU A 222 -4.67 -12.78 33.55
C GLU A 222 -4.79 -14.12 34.28
N PRO A 223 -4.05 -15.18 33.84
CA PRO A 223 -3.99 -16.44 34.57
C PRO A 223 -3.54 -16.23 36.02
N GLY A 224 -4.39 -16.63 36.97
CA GLY A 224 -4.16 -16.45 38.41
C GLY A 224 -5.07 -15.41 39.06
N ASP A 225 -5.76 -14.59 38.28
CA ASP A 225 -6.74 -13.63 38.81
C ASP A 225 -7.94 -14.33 39.45
N ARG A 226 -8.40 -13.74 40.56
CA ARG A 226 -9.70 -14.10 41.14
C ARG A 226 -10.80 -13.39 40.36
N TRP A 227 -11.08 -13.88 39.16
CA TRP A 227 -11.95 -13.24 38.15
C TRP A 227 -13.21 -12.54 38.70
N ARG A 228 -14.02 -13.21 39.54
CA ARG A 228 -15.22 -12.59 40.17
C ARG A 228 -14.91 -11.34 40.98
N ARG A 229 -13.80 -11.36 41.75
CA ARG A 229 -13.39 -10.22 42.56
C ARG A 229 -12.98 -9.05 41.67
N GLU A 230 -12.20 -9.32 40.62
CA GLU A 230 -11.73 -8.29 39.69
C GLU A 230 -12.89 -7.67 38.90
N ILE A 231 -13.81 -8.50 38.40
CA ILE A 231 -15.03 -8.06 37.71
C ILE A 231 -15.87 -7.15 38.62
N ASN A 232 -16.19 -7.61 39.85
CA ASN A 232 -17.00 -6.82 40.78
C ASN A 232 -16.31 -5.50 41.13
N GLN A 233 -14.99 -5.53 41.40
CA GLN A 233 -14.24 -4.31 41.70
C GLN A 233 -14.24 -3.33 40.53
N ALA A 234 -14.06 -3.81 39.30
CA ALA A 234 -14.08 -2.98 38.11
C ALA A 234 -15.48 -2.39 37.85
N LEU A 235 -16.53 -3.20 37.97
CA LEU A 235 -17.91 -2.80 37.73
C LEU A 235 -18.39 -1.78 38.78
N GLU A 236 -18.10 -2.01 40.06
CA GLU A 236 -18.55 -1.12 41.14
C GLU A 236 -17.74 0.18 41.21
N ASN A 237 -16.41 0.09 41.08
CA ASN A 237 -15.53 1.19 41.47
C ASN A 237 -14.87 1.91 40.29
N ARG A 238 -14.81 1.29 39.10
CA ARG A 238 -14.09 1.84 37.94
C ARG A 238 -14.96 2.11 36.72
N ALA A 239 -16.08 1.41 36.56
CA ALA A 239 -16.95 1.57 35.41
C ALA A 239 -17.54 2.99 35.34
N ALA A 240 -17.19 3.73 34.29
CA ALA A 240 -17.83 4.97 33.92
C ALA A 240 -19.20 4.72 33.28
N LYS A 241 -19.25 3.73 32.37
CA LYS A 241 -20.45 3.17 31.72
C LYS A 241 -20.29 1.67 31.52
N VAL A 242 -21.41 0.98 31.44
CA VAL A 242 -21.50 -0.45 31.14
C VAL A 242 -22.07 -0.63 29.73
N LEU A 243 -21.39 -1.41 28.92
CA LEU A 243 -21.82 -1.82 27.58
C LEU A 243 -22.32 -3.26 27.67
N LEU A 244 -23.64 -3.45 27.61
CA LEU A 244 -24.23 -4.78 27.75
C LEU A 244 -24.44 -5.41 26.38
N VAL A 245 -23.72 -6.48 26.09
CA VAL A 245 -23.95 -7.28 24.89
C VAL A 245 -25.33 -7.94 24.97
N SER A 246 -26.23 -7.58 24.06
CA SER A 246 -27.64 -8.00 24.10
C SER A 246 -27.94 -9.01 22.99
N LYS A 247 -27.82 -10.30 23.34
CA LYS A 247 -28.34 -11.47 22.61
C LYS A 247 -29.11 -12.36 23.59
N ASN A 248 -30.02 -13.19 23.09
CA ASN A 248 -30.78 -14.10 23.94
C ASN A 248 -29.84 -15.06 24.69
N ALA A 249 -28.87 -15.66 23.99
CA ALA A 249 -27.88 -16.55 24.60
C ALA A 249 -27.02 -15.88 25.68
N THR A 250 -26.60 -14.62 25.46
CA THR A 250 -25.87 -13.83 26.48
C THR A 250 -26.73 -13.59 27.72
N LEU A 251 -28.02 -13.30 27.53
CA LEU A 251 -28.95 -13.03 28.62
C LEU A 251 -29.44 -14.31 29.32
N ASP A 252 -29.20 -15.49 28.77
CA ASP A 252 -29.47 -16.78 29.42
C ASP A 252 -28.34 -17.20 30.38
N ASP A 253 -27.18 -16.54 30.31
CA ASP A 253 -26.03 -16.82 31.18
C ASP A 253 -26.26 -16.27 32.60
N PRO A 254 -26.29 -17.14 33.65
CA PRO A 254 -26.48 -16.71 35.02
C PRO A 254 -25.41 -15.74 35.53
N ILE A 255 -24.16 -15.88 35.06
CA ILE A 255 -23.07 -14.99 35.48
C ILE A 255 -23.31 -13.57 34.92
N VAL A 256 -23.79 -13.48 33.68
CA VAL A 256 -24.17 -12.20 33.08
C VAL A 256 -25.36 -11.58 33.82
N GLN A 257 -26.32 -12.38 34.30
CA GLN A 257 -27.42 -11.85 35.12
C GLN A 257 -26.91 -11.27 36.44
N ASP A 258 -26.00 -11.96 37.13
CA ASP A 258 -25.36 -11.45 38.35
C ASP A 258 -24.63 -10.11 38.09
N ASP A 259 -23.87 -10.01 36.99
CA ASP A 259 -23.19 -8.78 36.59
C ASP A 259 -24.18 -7.65 36.23
N ILE A 260 -25.30 -7.97 35.60
CA ILE A 260 -26.37 -7.01 35.30
C ILE A 260 -26.98 -6.46 36.60
N ASP A 261 -27.26 -7.33 37.58
CA ASP A 261 -27.82 -6.93 38.87
C ASP A 261 -26.85 -5.98 39.62
N ILE A 262 -25.55 -6.29 39.64
CA ILE A 262 -24.54 -5.39 40.20
C ILE A 262 -24.52 -4.05 39.46
N ALA A 263 -24.60 -4.07 38.13
CA ALA A 263 -24.61 -2.85 37.33
C ALA A 263 -25.86 -1.98 37.59
N LEU A 264 -27.02 -2.60 37.80
CA LEU A 264 -28.27 -1.92 38.16
C LEU A 264 -28.17 -1.27 39.53
N ASP A 265 -27.64 -1.98 40.53
CA ASP A 265 -27.40 -1.44 41.86
C ASP A 265 -26.43 -0.25 41.83
N VAL A 266 -25.39 -0.31 40.99
CA VAL A 266 -24.46 0.81 40.78
C VAL A 266 -25.16 1.98 40.08
N ALA A 267 -26.02 1.72 39.10
CA ALA A 267 -26.78 2.75 38.40
C ALA A 267 -27.72 3.51 39.37
N GLU A 268 -28.44 2.79 40.22
CA GLU A 268 -29.35 3.35 41.22
C GLU A 268 -28.60 4.16 42.27
N ARG A 269 -27.55 3.60 42.88
CA ARG A 269 -26.68 4.29 43.86
C ARG A 269 -26.10 5.60 43.31
N ARG A 270 -25.89 5.69 41.99
CA ARG A 270 -25.34 6.88 41.32
C ARG A 270 -26.40 7.84 40.77
N GLY A 271 -27.66 7.43 40.69
CA GLY A 271 -28.69 8.15 39.95
C GLY A 271 -28.42 8.28 38.45
N ASP A 272 -27.57 7.42 37.87
CA ASP A 272 -27.24 7.46 36.44
C ASP A 272 -28.15 6.49 35.65
N LYS A 273 -29.29 7.00 35.19
CA LYS A 273 -30.27 6.23 34.40
C LYS A 273 -29.74 5.71 33.07
N ARG A 274 -28.58 6.19 32.61
CA ARG A 274 -27.93 5.76 31.36
C ARG A 274 -26.60 5.06 31.63
N PHE A 275 -26.44 4.49 32.82
CA PHE A 275 -25.21 3.81 33.20
C PHE A 275 -24.96 2.57 32.33
N ILE A 276 -26.01 1.80 32.07
CA ILE A 276 -25.99 0.62 31.20
C ILE A 276 -26.47 1.02 29.79
N LEU A 277 -25.69 0.67 28.77
CA LEU A 277 -25.95 0.88 27.36
C LEU A 277 -26.10 -0.48 26.67
N PRO A 278 -27.32 -0.92 26.36
CA PRO A 278 -27.53 -2.19 25.64
C PRO A 278 -27.02 -2.10 24.21
N LEU A 279 -26.24 -3.09 23.78
CA LEU A 279 -25.72 -3.26 22.43
C LEU A 279 -26.48 -4.41 21.76
N ARG A 280 -27.47 -4.09 20.92
CA ARG A 280 -28.34 -5.08 20.29
C ARG A 280 -27.66 -5.72 19.09
N LEU A 281 -27.33 -7.01 19.18
CA LEU A 281 -26.71 -7.78 18.09
C LEU A 281 -27.69 -8.65 17.31
N GLU A 282 -28.85 -8.94 17.89
CA GLU A 282 -29.94 -9.69 17.24
C GLU A 282 -31.30 -9.17 17.72
N ALA A 283 -32.39 -9.64 17.08
CA ALA A 283 -33.72 -9.45 17.64
C ALA A 283 -33.85 -10.29 18.92
N GLY A 284 -33.90 -9.62 20.06
CA GLY A 284 -33.81 -10.27 21.36
C GLY A 284 -34.81 -9.74 22.38
N ARG A 285 -34.95 -10.50 23.47
CA ARG A 285 -35.80 -10.13 24.60
C ARG A 285 -35.26 -8.91 25.34
N LYS A 286 -36.18 -8.15 25.95
CA LYS A 286 -35.84 -7.01 26.81
C LYS A 286 -35.22 -7.49 28.11
N VAL A 287 -34.22 -6.76 28.60
CA VAL A 287 -33.56 -7.04 29.88
C VAL A 287 -34.41 -6.45 31.01
N LYS A 288 -34.60 -7.23 32.09
CA LYS A 288 -35.35 -6.77 33.27
C LYS A 288 -34.63 -5.57 33.91
N GLY A 289 -35.38 -4.55 34.35
CA GLY A 289 -34.82 -3.32 34.93
C GLY A 289 -34.40 -2.23 33.93
N ILE A 290 -34.13 -2.59 32.66
CA ILE A 290 -33.78 -1.63 31.59
C ILE A 290 -34.55 -1.88 30.27
N GLY A 291 -35.70 -2.56 30.34
CA GLY A 291 -36.46 -2.98 29.16
C GLY A 291 -37.11 -1.84 28.35
N ASP A 292 -37.13 -0.63 28.90
CA ASP A 292 -37.57 0.61 28.26
C ASP A 292 -36.41 1.45 27.69
N THR A 293 -35.16 1.02 27.88
CA THR A 293 -33.99 1.71 27.34
C THR A 293 -33.85 1.50 25.82
N VAL A 294 -33.34 2.53 25.14
CA VAL A 294 -33.04 2.48 23.71
C VAL A 294 -31.66 1.86 23.53
N ALA A 295 -31.61 0.68 22.90
CA ALA A 295 -30.36 -0.01 22.59
C ALA A 295 -29.63 0.63 21.40
N VAL A 296 -28.31 0.52 21.38
CA VAL A 296 -27.50 0.81 20.19
C VAL A 296 -27.61 -0.39 19.24
N ASP A 297 -28.01 -0.13 18.00
CA ASP A 297 -28.28 -1.19 17.04
C ASP A 297 -27.01 -1.64 16.30
N PHE A 298 -26.60 -2.88 16.52
CA PHE A 298 -25.51 -3.56 15.80
C PHE A 298 -26.03 -4.59 14.78
N VAL A 299 -27.36 -4.82 14.68
CA VAL A 299 -27.98 -5.78 13.75
C VAL A 299 -27.74 -5.38 12.29
N ARG A 300 -27.82 -4.09 11.98
CA ARG A 300 -27.61 -3.54 10.63
C ARG A 300 -26.14 -3.56 10.17
N GLY A 301 -25.22 -3.88 11.08
CA GLY A 301 -23.80 -3.99 10.85
C GLY A 301 -22.99 -3.32 11.95
N TRP A 302 -21.89 -3.97 12.34
CA TRP A 302 -21.14 -3.53 13.52
C TRP A 302 -20.51 -2.15 13.37
N GLY A 303 -20.09 -1.78 12.16
CA GLY A 303 -19.54 -0.45 11.88
C GLY A 303 -20.54 0.70 12.10
N GLU A 304 -21.81 0.49 11.75
CA GLU A 304 -22.86 1.49 11.98
C GLU A 304 -23.20 1.60 13.47
N GLY A 305 -23.34 0.46 14.15
CA GLY A 305 -23.54 0.41 15.59
C GLY A 305 -22.41 1.09 16.37
N LEU A 306 -21.14 0.90 15.94
CA LEU A 306 -19.99 1.58 16.54
C LEU A 306 -20.08 3.10 16.39
N MET A 307 -20.47 3.62 15.23
CA MET A 307 -20.64 5.07 15.03
C MET A 307 -21.70 5.65 15.97
N LEU A 308 -22.85 4.97 16.10
CA LEU A 308 -23.92 5.36 17.01
C LEU A 308 -23.47 5.30 18.48
N LEU A 309 -22.73 4.25 18.86
CA LEU A 309 -22.16 4.10 20.19
C LEU A 309 -21.18 5.24 20.51
N LEU A 310 -20.25 5.54 19.61
CA LEU A 310 -19.26 6.60 19.80
C LEU A 310 -19.92 7.97 19.95
N ASP A 311 -20.94 8.28 19.16
CA ASP A 311 -21.72 9.52 19.31
C ASP A 311 -22.45 9.56 20.66
N ALA A 312 -23.07 8.46 21.09
CA ALA A 312 -23.71 8.35 22.39
C ALA A 312 -22.72 8.56 23.56
N LEU A 313 -21.53 7.95 23.49
CA LEU A 313 -20.47 8.10 24.49
C LEU A 313 -19.93 9.54 24.55
N LYS A 314 -19.75 10.18 23.40
CA LYS A 314 -19.33 11.59 23.29
C LYS A 314 -20.37 12.54 23.89
N ARG A 315 -21.66 12.36 23.56
CA ARG A 315 -22.78 13.16 24.12
C ARG A 315 -22.90 13.00 25.63
N GLN A 316 -22.64 11.80 26.14
CA GLN A 316 -22.65 11.51 27.58
C GLN A 316 -21.36 11.92 28.30
N LYS A 317 -20.40 12.55 27.60
CA LYS A 317 -19.12 13.01 28.15
C LYS A 317 -18.36 11.91 28.91
N VAL A 318 -18.42 10.69 28.39
CA VAL A 318 -17.68 9.57 29.00
C VAL A 318 -16.17 9.86 28.93
N PRO A 319 -15.42 9.63 30.03
CA PRO A 319 -13.98 9.89 30.06
C PRO A 319 -13.22 9.18 28.93
N ARG A 320 -12.31 9.90 28.28
CA ARG A 320 -11.39 9.36 27.27
C ARG A 320 -10.05 10.10 27.30
N HIS A 321 -8.98 9.40 26.96
CA HIS A 321 -7.61 9.89 26.90
C HIS A 321 -7.17 10.06 25.45
N ALA A 322 -7.52 11.20 24.84
CA ALA A 322 -7.19 11.49 23.45
C ALA A 322 -5.67 11.62 23.21
N ASP A 323 -4.92 12.09 24.22
CA ASP A 323 -3.48 12.36 24.11
C ASP A 323 -2.60 11.12 24.40
N ALA A 324 -3.21 10.01 24.84
CA ALA A 324 -2.50 8.79 25.26
C ALA A 324 -3.31 7.54 24.92
N VAL A 325 -3.60 7.35 23.63
CA VAL A 325 -4.30 6.17 23.10
C VAL A 325 -3.46 4.92 23.34
N ARG A 326 -4.02 3.95 24.08
CA ARG A 326 -3.42 2.63 24.31
C ARG A 326 -4.38 1.57 23.79
N ILE A 327 -3.94 0.82 22.78
CA ILE A 327 -4.69 -0.30 22.21
C ILE A 327 -4.07 -1.59 22.73
N ASN A 328 -4.90 -2.54 23.17
CA ASN A 328 -4.45 -3.82 23.69
C ASN A 328 -3.66 -4.60 22.60
N PRO A 329 -2.41 -5.05 22.85
CA PRO A 329 -1.60 -5.77 21.86
C PRO A 329 -2.23 -7.06 21.34
N ASN A 330 -3.10 -7.70 22.14
CA ASN A 330 -3.83 -8.91 21.73
C ASN A 330 -4.75 -8.68 20.52
N TRP A 331 -5.11 -7.41 20.25
CA TRP A 331 -5.84 -7.04 19.05
C TRP A 331 -5.07 -7.37 17.76
N GLU A 332 -3.76 -7.12 17.75
CA GLU A 332 -2.94 -7.41 16.56
C GLU A 332 -2.87 -8.91 16.31
N LEU A 333 -2.76 -9.71 17.37
CA LEU A 333 -2.86 -11.17 17.32
C LEU A 333 -4.23 -11.63 16.81
N PHE A 334 -5.32 -11.01 17.27
CA PHE A 334 -6.68 -11.31 16.80
C PHE A 334 -6.86 -11.02 15.31
N ARG A 335 -6.43 -9.85 14.81
CA ARG A 335 -6.48 -9.52 13.36
C ARG A 335 -5.69 -10.51 12.51
N ARG A 336 -4.61 -11.07 13.05
CA ARG A 336 -3.74 -12.01 12.35
C ARG A 336 -4.27 -13.45 12.31
N ARG A 337 -5.29 -13.81 13.11
CA ARG A 337 -5.82 -15.20 13.16
C ARG A 337 -6.35 -15.72 11.82
N GLY A 338 -6.83 -14.83 10.94
CA GLY A 338 -7.26 -15.16 9.58
C GLY A 338 -6.41 -14.48 8.50
N ALA A 339 -5.25 -13.91 8.85
CA ALA A 339 -4.39 -13.27 7.87
C ALA A 339 -3.78 -14.34 6.97
N ILE A 340 -3.91 -14.15 5.66
CA ILE A 340 -3.28 -15.01 4.67
C ILE A 340 -1.76 -14.83 4.81
N PRO A 341 -0.99 -15.88 5.16
CA PRO A 341 0.44 -15.74 5.37
C PRO A 341 1.13 -15.41 4.05
N LEU A 342 2.00 -14.41 4.09
CA LEU A 342 2.92 -14.12 2.99
C LEU A 342 4.07 -15.13 3.02
N ILE A 343 4.34 -15.73 1.88
CA ILE A 343 5.47 -16.63 1.68
C ILE A 343 6.51 -15.87 0.86
N SER A 344 7.78 -15.96 1.25
CA SER A 344 8.91 -15.43 0.47
C SER A 344 9.21 -16.35 -0.72
N GLN A 345 8.25 -16.46 -1.62
CA GLN A 345 8.36 -17.20 -2.87
C GLN A 345 7.88 -16.30 -4.01
N PRO A 346 8.64 -16.17 -5.11
CA PRO A 346 8.20 -15.38 -6.25
C PRO A 346 6.92 -15.95 -6.86
N GLU A 347 5.95 -15.09 -7.13
CA GLU A 347 4.70 -15.43 -7.82
C GLU A 347 4.64 -14.72 -9.18
N ARG A 348 4.20 -15.46 -10.20
CA ARG A 348 3.93 -14.88 -11.52
C ARG A 348 2.49 -14.43 -11.60
N LEU A 349 2.28 -13.15 -11.84
CA LEU A 349 0.96 -12.52 -11.93
C LEU A 349 0.64 -12.18 -13.38
N THR A 350 -0.58 -12.50 -13.80
CA THR A 350 -1.12 -12.11 -15.11
C THR A 350 -1.81 -10.75 -15.00
N SER A 351 -1.40 -9.79 -15.82
CA SER A 351 -2.06 -8.49 -15.88
C SER A 351 -3.27 -8.49 -16.81
N ASN A 352 -4.00 -7.38 -16.82
CA ASN A 352 -4.96 -7.05 -17.86
C ASN A 352 -4.37 -6.10 -18.92
N TRP A 353 -3.04 -6.08 -19.09
CA TRP A 353 -2.35 -5.18 -20.01
C TRP A 353 -1.86 -5.97 -21.22
N LEU A 354 -2.16 -5.49 -22.42
CA LEU A 354 -1.62 -6.01 -23.66
C LEU A 354 -0.53 -5.07 -24.16
N ARG A 355 0.68 -5.56 -24.37
CA ARG A 355 1.80 -4.72 -24.81
C ARG A 355 1.63 -4.33 -26.28
N VAL A 356 1.83 -3.06 -26.60
CA VAL A 356 2.04 -2.62 -27.99
C VAL A 356 3.48 -2.97 -28.36
N THR A 357 3.66 -3.79 -29.39
CA THR A 357 4.98 -4.23 -29.86
C THR A 357 5.49 -3.36 -31.01
N GLU A 358 4.59 -2.87 -31.87
CA GLU A 358 4.92 -2.02 -33.01
C GLU A 358 3.90 -0.88 -33.15
N ALA A 359 4.40 0.29 -33.51
CA ALA A 359 3.60 1.48 -33.82
C ALA A 359 4.25 2.22 -35.00
N PRO A 360 3.49 3.02 -35.77
CA PRO A 360 4.06 3.79 -36.88
C PRO A 360 5.06 4.85 -36.37
N ASP A 361 6.16 5.06 -37.09
CA ASP A 361 7.19 6.02 -36.67
C ASP A 361 6.75 7.48 -36.81
N THR A 362 5.75 7.75 -37.65
CA THR A 362 5.39 9.10 -38.08
C THR A 362 3.88 9.32 -38.05
N ILE A 363 3.49 10.51 -37.59
CA ILE A 363 2.13 11.05 -37.74
C ILE A 363 2.18 12.31 -38.60
N TYR A 364 1.21 12.46 -39.50
CA TYR A 364 1.14 13.55 -40.45
C TYR A 364 0.04 14.53 -40.08
N TYR A 365 0.33 15.83 -40.22
CA TYR A 365 -0.69 16.88 -40.15
C TYR A 365 -0.99 17.41 -41.55
N TYR A 366 -2.25 17.29 -41.95
CA TYR A 366 -2.77 17.73 -43.23
C TYR A 366 -3.54 19.04 -43.09
N GLU A 367 -3.35 19.95 -44.05
CA GLU A 367 -4.19 21.14 -44.19
C GLU A 367 -4.81 21.23 -45.59
N PRO A 368 -6.01 21.82 -45.71
CA PRO A 368 -6.63 22.08 -46.99
C PRO A 368 -5.81 23.10 -47.79
N SER A 369 -5.67 22.86 -49.09
CA SER A 369 -4.95 23.76 -50.01
C SER A 369 -5.78 24.99 -50.40
N GLY A 370 -7.09 25.00 -50.12
CA GLY A 370 -8.03 26.07 -50.46
C GLY A 370 -9.11 26.24 -49.40
N ALA A 371 -10.22 26.90 -49.75
CA ALA A 371 -11.39 26.98 -48.88
C ALA A 371 -11.96 25.57 -48.66
N SER A 372 -12.18 25.20 -47.41
CA SER A 372 -12.76 23.92 -47.01
C SER A 372 -13.93 24.16 -46.06
N ASP A 373 -15.06 23.51 -46.30
CA ASP A 373 -16.17 23.49 -45.35
C ASP A 373 -15.83 22.55 -44.17
N PRO A 374 -15.70 23.06 -42.93
CA PRO A 374 -15.38 22.25 -41.76
C PRO A 374 -16.41 21.13 -41.50
N ASP A 375 -17.69 21.34 -41.78
CA ASP A 375 -18.74 20.36 -41.54
C ASP A 375 -18.74 19.24 -42.58
N GLN A 376 -18.39 19.56 -43.83
CA GLN A 376 -18.15 18.57 -44.87
C GLN A 376 -16.92 17.72 -44.55
N LEU A 377 -15.81 18.34 -44.13
CA LEU A 377 -14.59 17.63 -43.72
C LEU A 377 -14.87 16.68 -42.54
N LYS A 378 -15.58 17.15 -41.52
CA LYS A 378 -15.93 16.33 -40.35
C LYS A 378 -16.75 15.10 -40.73
N ARG A 379 -17.74 15.25 -41.62
CA ARG A 379 -18.56 14.12 -42.13
C ARG A 379 -17.73 13.14 -42.95
N ALA A 380 -16.79 13.63 -43.74
CA ALA A 380 -15.89 12.77 -44.51
C ALA A 380 -14.95 11.96 -43.61
N LEU A 381 -14.31 12.62 -42.64
CA LEU A 381 -13.41 11.95 -41.68
C LEU A 381 -14.16 10.89 -40.85
N ALA A 382 -15.43 11.13 -40.50
CA ALA A 382 -16.26 10.15 -39.82
C ALA A 382 -16.54 8.88 -40.65
N ARG A 383 -16.51 8.98 -41.99
CA ARG A 383 -16.69 7.85 -42.92
C ARG A 383 -15.38 7.18 -43.32
N TYR A 384 -14.26 7.85 -43.08
CA TYR A 384 -12.95 7.33 -43.45
C TYR A 384 -12.61 6.08 -42.62
N PRO A 385 -12.11 4.98 -43.24
CA PRO A 385 -11.92 3.70 -42.57
C PRO A 385 -10.85 3.72 -41.48
N TYR A 386 -9.95 4.69 -41.47
CA TYR A 386 -8.84 4.77 -40.49
C TYR A 386 -9.04 5.91 -39.49
N PRO A 387 -8.42 5.86 -38.28
CA PRO A 387 -8.61 6.89 -37.27
C PRO A 387 -8.00 8.22 -37.70
N THR A 388 -8.66 9.32 -37.36
CA THR A 388 -8.18 10.69 -37.67
C THR A 388 -8.54 11.64 -36.52
N ALA A 389 -7.78 12.72 -36.38
CA ALA A 389 -8.05 13.72 -35.35
C ALA A 389 -8.08 15.14 -35.94
N ILE A 390 -9.24 15.80 -35.87
CA ILE A 390 -9.40 17.18 -36.34
C ILE A 390 -8.63 18.13 -35.43
N GLN A 391 -7.82 19.01 -36.02
CA GLN A 391 -7.11 20.06 -35.31
C GLN A 391 -6.99 21.33 -36.15
N GLY A 392 -7.53 22.43 -35.64
CA GLY A 392 -7.59 23.70 -36.36
C GLY A 392 -8.39 23.55 -37.66
N ARG A 393 -7.80 23.97 -38.79
CA ARG A 393 -8.40 23.85 -40.13
C ARG A 393 -8.10 22.53 -40.84
N GLY A 394 -7.39 21.63 -40.18
CA GLY A 394 -6.85 20.40 -40.76
C GLY A 394 -7.08 19.19 -39.86
N PHE A 395 -6.34 18.13 -40.09
CA PHE A 395 -6.44 16.90 -39.31
C PHE A 395 -5.12 16.13 -39.26
N LEU A 396 -4.98 15.29 -38.23
CA LEU A 396 -3.90 14.32 -38.06
C LEU A 396 -4.31 12.96 -38.61
N SER A 397 -3.38 12.27 -39.26
CA SER A 397 -3.55 10.91 -39.77
C SER A 397 -2.20 10.17 -39.83
N PHE A 398 -2.24 8.84 -39.83
CA PHE A 398 -1.10 7.97 -40.11
C PHE A 398 -0.96 7.64 -41.62
N ALA A 399 -1.96 7.98 -42.41
CA ALA A 399 -1.96 7.78 -43.86
C ALA A 399 -0.98 8.71 -44.59
N LYS A 400 -0.35 8.19 -45.65
CA LYS A 400 0.52 8.96 -46.54
C LYS A 400 -0.31 9.80 -47.53
N GLN A 401 0.36 10.73 -48.19
CA GLN A 401 -0.27 11.70 -49.10
C GLN A 401 -1.14 11.05 -50.19
N ALA A 402 -0.68 9.94 -50.79
CA ALA A 402 -1.43 9.25 -51.86
C ALA A 402 -2.79 8.71 -51.37
N GLU A 403 -2.80 8.11 -50.18
CA GLU A 403 -4.03 7.56 -49.56
C GLU A 403 -5.02 8.68 -49.21
N ILE A 404 -4.52 9.83 -48.73
CA ILE A 404 -5.36 11.00 -48.45
C ILE A 404 -5.89 11.64 -49.74
N ASP A 405 -5.08 11.72 -50.80
CA ASP A 405 -5.52 12.25 -52.09
C ASP A 405 -6.65 11.40 -52.68
N GLU A 406 -6.54 10.07 -52.60
CA GLU A 406 -7.58 9.12 -53.04
C GLU A 406 -8.85 9.21 -52.17
N ALA A 407 -8.69 9.18 -50.84
CA ALA A 407 -9.84 9.14 -49.94
C ALA A 407 -10.66 10.44 -49.88
N PHE A 408 -10.05 11.57 -50.21
CA PHE A 408 -10.68 12.90 -50.09
C PHE A 408 -10.80 13.66 -51.42
N GLU A 409 -10.62 12.98 -52.56
CA GLU A 409 -10.66 13.59 -53.91
C GLU A 409 -11.90 14.46 -54.15
N GLU A 410 -13.08 13.96 -53.74
CA GLU A 410 -14.37 14.66 -53.92
C GLU A 410 -14.60 15.84 -52.96
N ILE A 411 -13.83 15.92 -51.86
CA ILE A 411 -14.02 16.91 -50.79
C ILE A 411 -13.04 18.06 -50.94
N GLY A 412 -11.80 17.77 -51.35
CA GLY A 412 -10.78 18.78 -51.59
C GLY A 412 -9.37 18.24 -51.49
N ARG A 413 -8.40 19.08 -51.86
CA ARG A 413 -6.98 18.73 -51.83
C ARG A 413 -6.35 19.07 -50.48
N PHE A 414 -5.89 18.06 -49.76
CA PHE A 414 -5.19 18.20 -48.49
C PHE A 414 -3.70 17.92 -48.70
N ARG A 415 -2.82 18.73 -48.11
CA ARG A 415 -1.36 18.57 -48.22
C ARG A 415 -0.74 18.35 -46.87
N VAL A 416 0.26 17.46 -46.80
CA VAL A 416 1.10 17.33 -45.60
C VAL A 416 1.80 18.67 -45.33
N LYS A 417 1.46 19.30 -44.21
CA LYS A 417 2.14 20.51 -43.73
C LYS A 417 3.26 20.15 -42.74
N ARG A 418 3.09 19.07 -41.99
CA ARG A 418 4.10 18.55 -41.06
C ARG A 418 4.12 17.03 -41.11
N SER A 419 5.34 16.49 -41.17
CA SER A 419 5.65 15.09 -40.87
C SER A 419 6.37 15.08 -39.52
N ILE A 420 5.87 14.32 -38.56
CA ILE A 420 6.30 14.41 -37.16
C ILE A 420 6.59 13.00 -36.66
N ALA A 421 7.78 12.78 -36.10
CA ALA A 421 8.09 11.52 -35.43
C ALA A 421 7.12 11.30 -34.26
N LEU A 422 6.51 10.12 -34.17
CA LEU A 422 5.40 9.84 -33.25
C LEU A 422 5.82 10.01 -31.78
N LEU A 423 7.01 9.54 -31.41
CA LEU A 423 7.55 9.72 -30.05
C LEU A 423 7.73 11.21 -29.72
N LYS A 424 8.29 11.98 -30.66
CA LYS A 424 8.46 13.43 -30.49
C LYS A 424 7.12 14.13 -30.34
N PHE A 425 6.11 13.72 -31.10
CA PHE A 425 4.75 14.26 -30.98
C PHE A 425 4.16 14.06 -29.58
N LEU A 426 4.44 12.92 -28.93
CA LEU A 426 3.95 12.64 -27.58
C LEU A 426 4.73 13.32 -26.47
N ASP A 427 6.02 13.54 -26.65
CA ASP A 427 6.88 14.16 -25.64
C ASP A 427 6.79 15.69 -25.66
N GLU A 428 6.75 16.28 -26.86
CA GLU A 428 6.81 17.74 -27.05
C GLU A 428 5.46 18.34 -27.48
N GLY A 429 4.55 17.53 -28.02
CA GLY A 429 3.38 18.03 -28.72
C GLY A 429 3.75 18.72 -30.04
N LEU A 430 2.91 19.66 -30.45
CA LEU A 430 3.14 20.53 -31.60
C LEU A 430 2.68 21.96 -31.29
N PRO A 431 3.45 22.72 -30.46
CA PRO A 431 3.02 24.02 -29.96
C PRO A 431 2.70 25.05 -31.05
N LYS A 432 3.37 24.96 -32.20
CA LYS A 432 3.13 25.81 -33.38
C LYS A 432 1.70 25.70 -33.95
N LEU A 433 0.97 24.64 -33.60
CA LEU A 433 -0.43 24.40 -33.98
C LEU A 433 -1.37 24.37 -32.77
N GLY A 434 -0.92 24.89 -31.63
CA GLY A 434 -1.69 24.90 -30.37
C GLY A 434 -1.89 23.51 -29.77
N ILE A 435 -1.13 22.51 -30.20
CA ILE A 435 -1.18 21.16 -29.64
C ILE A 435 -0.10 21.07 -28.56
N GLU A 436 -0.49 21.21 -27.30
CA GLU A 436 0.44 20.94 -26.20
C GLU A 436 0.64 19.43 -26.01
N ARG A 437 1.67 19.05 -25.25
CA ARG A 437 1.99 17.64 -24.94
C ARG A 437 0.77 16.82 -24.49
N GLN A 438 -0.01 17.34 -23.54
CA GLN A 438 -1.18 16.62 -23.02
C GLN A 438 -2.25 16.44 -24.10
N VAL A 439 -2.44 17.46 -24.95
CA VAL A 439 -3.40 17.42 -26.06
C VAL A 439 -2.95 16.38 -27.08
N ALA A 440 -1.67 16.36 -27.46
CA ALA A 440 -1.12 15.37 -28.38
C ALA A 440 -1.33 13.93 -27.89
N SER A 441 -1.04 13.68 -26.60
CA SER A 441 -1.31 12.39 -25.95
C SER A 441 -2.80 12.03 -26.03
N ASN A 442 -3.69 12.95 -25.66
CA ASN A 442 -5.14 12.71 -25.71
C ASN A 442 -5.63 12.40 -27.14
N LEU A 443 -5.16 13.14 -28.15
CA LEU A 443 -5.54 12.92 -29.55
C LEU A 443 -5.09 11.52 -30.01
N LEU A 444 -3.86 11.11 -29.70
CA LEU A 444 -3.39 9.77 -30.02
C LEU A 444 -4.25 8.69 -29.33
N MET A 445 -4.56 8.87 -28.04
CA MET A 445 -5.39 7.91 -27.29
C MET A 445 -6.79 7.77 -27.90
N VAL A 446 -7.36 8.86 -28.41
CA VAL A 446 -8.65 8.83 -29.13
C VAL A 446 -8.51 8.06 -30.44
N MET A 447 -7.49 8.35 -31.25
CA MET A 447 -7.23 7.65 -32.52
C MET A 447 -7.03 6.14 -32.33
N ILE A 448 -6.29 5.72 -31.30
CA ILE A 448 -6.10 4.30 -30.98
C ILE A 448 -7.41 3.65 -30.52
N LYS A 449 -8.24 4.35 -29.74
CA LYS A 449 -9.57 3.86 -29.35
C LYS A 449 -10.47 3.68 -30.57
N GLU A 450 -10.48 4.62 -31.49
CA GLU A 450 -11.25 4.50 -32.74
C GLU A 450 -10.80 3.28 -33.56
N ALA A 451 -9.49 3.05 -33.67
CA ALA A 451 -8.96 1.86 -34.34
C ALA A 451 -9.40 0.56 -33.63
N TRP A 452 -9.41 0.56 -32.29
CA TRP A 452 -9.95 -0.55 -31.49
C TRP A 452 -11.44 -0.77 -31.73
N PHE A 453 -12.24 0.30 -31.84
CA PHE A 453 -13.69 0.20 -32.08
C PHE A 453 -13.96 -0.47 -33.42
N LYS A 454 -13.34 0.05 -34.49
CA LYS A 454 -13.47 -0.51 -35.84
C LYS A 454 -13.00 -1.97 -35.89
N PHE A 455 -11.90 -2.30 -35.21
CA PHE A 455 -11.40 -3.67 -35.10
C PHE A 455 -12.42 -4.63 -34.48
N CYS A 456 -13.13 -4.20 -33.44
CA CYS A 456 -14.17 -4.97 -32.77
C CYS A 456 -15.46 -5.07 -33.59
N ASP A 457 -15.87 -3.97 -34.23
CA ASP A 457 -17.07 -3.93 -35.07
C ASP A 457 -16.95 -4.89 -36.26
N ILE A 458 -15.79 -4.90 -36.93
CA ILE A 458 -15.50 -5.83 -38.04
C ILE A 458 -15.59 -7.30 -37.59
N ARG A 459 -15.27 -7.59 -36.33
CA ARG A 459 -15.37 -8.94 -35.74
C ARG A 459 -16.76 -9.28 -35.24
N GLY A 460 -17.72 -8.36 -35.30
CA GLY A 460 -19.10 -8.60 -34.87
C GLY A 460 -19.26 -8.69 -33.35
N LEU A 461 -18.44 -7.98 -32.57
CA LEU A 461 -18.68 -7.81 -31.14
C LEU A 461 -19.86 -6.84 -30.90
N ILE A 462 -20.54 -7.00 -29.77
CA ILE A 462 -21.64 -6.11 -29.37
C ILE A 462 -21.04 -4.83 -28.79
N HIS A 463 -21.27 -3.71 -29.48
CA HIS A 463 -20.91 -2.37 -29.03
C HIS A 463 -21.90 -1.85 -27.98
N TYR A 464 -21.40 -1.38 -26.83
CA TYR A 464 -22.24 -0.78 -25.78
C TYR A 464 -21.61 0.47 -25.16
N SER A 465 -22.39 1.54 -25.07
CA SER A 465 -22.00 2.82 -24.49
C SER A 465 -22.32 2.87 -22.99
N TYR A 466 -21.28 2.89 -22.16
CA TYR A 466 -21.39 3.21 -20.73
C TYR A 466 -21.28 4.72 -20.51
N SER A 467 -21.64 5.20 -19.31
CA SER A 467 -21.63 6.62 -18.95
C SER A 467 -20.35 7.39 -19.33
N ASN A 468 -19.17 6.77 -19.17
CA ASN A 468 -17.87 7.40 -19.43
C ASN A 468 -16.97 6.60 -20.38
N SER A 469 -17.49 5.55 -21.03
CA SER A 469 -16.64 4.67 -21.85
C SER A 469 -17.44 3.75 -22.76
N VAL A 470 -16.82 3.26 -23.83
CA VAL A 470 -17.39 2.19 -24.66
C VAL A 470 -16.85 0.84 -24.22
N GLY A 471 -17.69 -0.20 -24.26
CA GLY A 471 -17.26 -1.59 -24.10
C GLY A 471 -17.75 -2.46 -25.25
N PHE A 472 -17.01 -3.53 -25.50
CA PHE A 472 -17.32 -4.53 -26.52
C PHE A 472 -17.52 -5.88 -25.87
N HIS A 473 -18.62 -6.54 -26.20
CA HIS A 473 -19.03 -7.80 -25.60
C HIS A 473 -19.04 -8.92 -26.64
N ALA A 474 -18.80 -10.14 -26.17
CA ALA A 474 -18.96 -11.32 -27.03
C ALA A 474 -20.40 -11.35 -27.60
N SER A 475 -20.54 -11.63 -28.88
CA SER A 475 -21.84 -11.76 -29.54
C SER A 475 -22.29 -13.24 -29.57
N PRO A 476 -23.57 -13.53 -29.87
CA PRO A 476 -24.03 -14.90 -30.03
C PRO A 476 -23.33 -15.68 -31.13
N ALA A 477 -22.92 -15.00 -32.21
CA ALA A 477 -22.18 -15.61 -33.29
C ALA A 477 -20.75 -16.02 -32.87
N LEU A 478 -20.10 -15.21 -32.02
CA LEU A 478 -18.74 -15.47 -31.55
C LEU A 478 -18.68 -16.44 -30.36
N ALA A 479 -19.65 -16.36 -29.45
CA ALA A 479 -19.71 -17.18 -28.25
C ALA A 479 -21.18 -17.58 -27.96
N PRO A 480 -21.65 -18.72 -28.48
CA PRO A 480 -22.97 -19.23 -28.11
C PRO A 480 -23.08 -19.44 -26.59
N VAL A 481 -24.31 -19.39 -26.08
CA VAL A 481 -24.60 -19.56 -24.65
C VAL A 481 -24.09 -20.94 -24.19
N GLY A 482 -23.32 -20.95 -23.10
CA GLY A 482 -22.77 -22.19 -22.52
C GLY A 482 -21.51 -22.72 -23.22
N THR A 483 -21.05 -22.10 -24.31
CA THR A 483 -19.79 -22.49 -24.96
C THR A 483 -18.59 -22.16 -24.08
N ARG A 484 -17.77 -23.18 -23.80
CA ARG A 484 -16.51 -23.04 -23.07
C ARG A 484 -15.37 -22.81 -24.06
N ILE A 485 -14.70 -21.67 -23.93
CA ILE A 485 -13.56 -21.30 -24.77
C ILE A 485 -12.29 -21.70 -24.03
N PRO A 486 -11.44 -22.57 -24.62
CA PRO A 486 -10.18 -22.98 -24.01
C PRO A 486 -9.20 -21.80 -23.98
N TRP A 487 -8.36 -21.75 -22.96
CA TRP A 487 -7.32 -20.72 -22.82
C TRP A 487 -6.14 -21.25 -22.01
N GLY A 488 -4.95 -20.67 -22.22
CA GLY A 488 -3.73 -21.04 -21.50
C GLY A 488 -2.72 -21.82 -22.35
N LYS A 489 -1.73 -22.45 -21.70
CA LYS A 489 -0.65 -23.15 -22.43
C LYS A 489 -1.11 -24.53 -22.89
N GLN A 490 -0.46 -25.05 -23.94
CA GLN A 490 -0.66 -26.41 -24.41
C GLN A 490 -0.44 -27.41 -23.26
N GLY A 491 -1.51 -28.11 -22.86
CA GLY A 491 -1.53 -29.05 -21.72
C GLY A 491 -2.34 -28.58 -20.51
N ASP A 492 -2.64 -27.28 -20.39
CA ASP A 492 -3.55 -26.76 -19.37
C ASP A 492 -5.00 -27.06 -19.78
N ARG A 493 -5.75 -27.78 -18.93
CA ARG A 493 -7.20 -28.01 -19.14
C ARG A 493 -8.00 -26.86 -18.53
N ARG A 494 -7.86 -25.65 -19.09
CA ARG A 494 -8.61 -24.46 -18.64
C ARG A 494 -9.52 -23.94 -19.74
N SER A 495 -10.72 -23.57 -19.34
CA SER A 495 -11.71 -22.97 -20.23
C SER A 495 -12.65 -22.08 -19.44
N SER A 496 -13.23 -21.07 -20.08
CA SER A 496 -14.27 -20.23 -19.46
C SER A 496 -15.37 -19.90 -20.45
N MET A 497 -16.57 -19.67 -19.94
CA MET A 497 -17.69 -19.18 -20.74
C MET A 497 -17.65 -17.66 -20.85
N LEU A 498 -17.94 -17.11 -22.03
CA LEU A 498 -18.11 -15.66 -22.21
C LEU A 498 -19.58 -15.24 -22.22
N ARG A 499 -20.49 -16.20 -22.44
CA ARG A 499 -21.94 -15.99 -22.42
C ARG A 499 -22.62 -17.19 -21.77
N ASN A 500 -23.50 -16.95 -20.79
CA ASN A 500 -24.35 -17.99 -20.20
C ASN A 500 -25.63 -17.38 -19.61
N ILE A 501 -26.57 -18.23 -19.19
CA ILE A 501 -27.81 -17.83 -18.54
C ILE A 501 -27.67 -17.95 -17.02
N ALA A 502 -28.09 -16.93 -16.29
CA ALA A 502 -28.21 -16.95 -14.83
C ALA A 502 -29.41 -16.12 -14.39
N LYS A 503 -30.23 -16.64 -13.47
CA LYS A 503 -31.43 -15.97 -12.93
C LYS A 503 -32.35 -15.40 -14.04
N GLY A 504 -32.57 -16.13 -15.13
CA GLY A 504 -33.41 -15.70 -16.26
C GLY A 504 -32.80 -14.59 -17.14
N HIS A 505 -31.49 -14.33 -17.02
CA HIS A 505 -30.78 -13.32 -17.80
C HIS A 505 -29.57 -13.93 -18.49
N ILE A 506 -29.36 -13.58 -19.75
CA ILE A 506 -28.14 -13.90 -20.50
C ILE A 506 -27.08 -12.87 -20.12
N TRP A 507 -26.02 -13.29 -19.44
CA TRP A 507 -24.86 -12.45 -19.18
C TRP A 507 -23.86 -12.58 -20.32
N GLN A 508 -23.18 -11.47 -20.63
CA GLN A 508 -22.26 -11.37 -21.76
C GLN A 508 -20.99 -10.63 -21.32
N PHE A 509 -19.88 -11.37 -21.24
CA PHE A 509 -18.59 -10.80 -20.90
C PHE A 509 -18.06 -9.91 -22.03
N GLY A 510 -17.41 -8.83 -21.64
CA GLY A 510 -16.78 -7.90 -22.56
C GLY A 510 -15.68 -7.10 -21.90
N VAL A 511 -15.07 -6.23 -22.68
CA VAL A 511 -13.99 -5.35 -22.22
C VAL A 511 -14.15 -3.93 -22.73
N THR A 512 -13.69 -2.98 -21.92
CA THR A 512 -13.32 -1.64 -22.40
C THR A 512 -11.80 -1.61 -22.52
N ALA A 513 -11.27 -1.36 -23.72
CA ALA A 513 -9.84 -1.18 -23.93
C ALA A 513 -9.43 0.29 -23.73
N LEU A 514 -8.39 0.50 -22.92
CA LEU A 514 -7.89 1.81 -22.54
C LEU A 514 -6.41 1.90 -22.94
N PRO A 515 -6.05 2.63 -24.01
CA PRO A 515 -4.66 2.82 -24.37
C PRO A 515 -3.92 3.64 -23.30
N ALA A 516 -2.65 3.32 -23.11
CA ALA A 516 -1.73 4.01 -22.22
C ALA A 516 -0.29 3.91 -22.75
N THR A 517 0.52 4.94 -22.49
CA THR A 517 1.92 5.03 -22.95
C THR A 517 2.94 4.83 -21.83
N TRP A 518 2.52 4.94 -20.56
CA TRP A 518 3.36 4.72 -19.38
C TRP A 518 2.92 3.46 -18.62
N PRO A 519 3.82 2.59 -18.14
CA PRO A 519 5.29 2.72 -18.17
C PRO A 519 5.91 2.38 -19.53
N PHE A 520 5.14 1.75 -20.41
CA PHE A 520 5.42 1.53 -21.82
C PHE A 520 4.08 1.51 -22.55
N TRP A 521 4.09 1.44 -23.88
CA TRP A 521 2.86 1.42 -24.66
C TRP A 521 2.08 0.13 -24.48
N HIS A 522 0.84 0.24 -24.04
CA HIS A 522 -0.02 -0.92 -23.79
C HIS A 522 -1.50 -0.55 -23.86
N MET A 523 -2.35 -1.57 -24.05
CA MET A 523 -3.79 -1.49 -23.90
C MET A 523 -4.18 -2.11 -22.56
N LYS A 524 -4.81 -1.35 -21.67
CA LYS A 524 -5.40 -1.87 -20.43
C LYS A 524 -6.84 -2.31 -20.70
N LEU A 525 -7.16 -3.56 -20.39
CA LEU A 525 -8.49 -4.12 -20.53
C LEU A 525 -9.27 -4.04 -19.23
N LYS A 526 -10.36 -3.28 -19.21
CA LYS A 526 -11.30 -3.25 -18.09
C LYS A 526 -12.45 -4.22 -18.38
N ALA A 527 -12.57 -5.26 -17.57
CA ALA A 527 -13.66 -6.22 -17.64
C ALA A 527 -15.03 -5.53 -17.49
N ARG A 528 -16.00 -5.98 -18.28
CA ARG A 528 -17.37 -5.50 -18.34
C ARG A 528 -18.32 -6.69 -18.48
N VAL A 529 -19.57 -6.51 -18.02
CA VAL A 529 -20.64 -7.49 -18.20
C VAL A 529 -21.90 -6.76 -18.65
N LEU A 530 -22.52 -7.29 -19.71
CA LEU A 530 -23.82 -6.87 -20.22
C LEU A 530 -24.85 -7.95 -19.91
N PHE A 531 -26.12 -7.56 -19.77
CA PHE A 531 -27.23 -8.49 -19.56
C PHE A 531 -28.32 -8.25 -20.60
N ALA A 532 -28.94 -9.34 -21.02
CA ALA A 532 -30.21 -9.36 -21.74
C ALA A 532 -31.18 -10.27 -20.98
N ALA A 533 -32.47 -9.97 -21.00
CA ALA A 533 -33.47 -10.89 -20.45
C ALA A 533 -33.59 -12.10 -21.38
N ASP A 534 -33.61 -13.30 -20.80
CA ASP A 534 -33.76 -14.53 -21.59
C ASP A 534 -35.18 -14.63 -22.14
N ASN A 535 -35.30 -14.70 -23.46
CA ASN A 535 -36.56 -14.86 -24.20
C ASN A 535 -36.51 -16.10 -25.13
N GLY A 536 -35.52 -16.99 -24.94
CA GLY A 536 -35.30 -18.16 -25.78
C GLY A 536 -34.60 -17.87 -27.12
N THR A 537 -34.20 -16.62 -27.41
CA THR A 537 -33.35 -16.31 -28.58
C THR A 537 -31.88 -16.23 -28.20
N PRO A 538 -30.94 -16.48 -29.14
CA PRO A 538 -29.50 -16.37 -28.86
C PRO A 538 -29.07 -15.00 -28.34
N GLU A 539 -29.73 -13.91 -28.78
CA GLU A 539 -29.43 -12.53 -28.40
C GLU A 539 -29.97 -12.15 -27.01
N GLY A 540 -31.16 -12.66 -26.66
CA GLY A 540 -31.97 -12.17 -25.55
C GLY A 540 -32.67 -10.85 -25.86
N LEU A 541 -33.55 -10.42 -24.96
CA LEU A 541 -34.20 -9.11 -25.00
C LEU A 541 -33.30 -8.05 -24.31
N ALA A 542 -32.97 -6.97 -25.03
CA ALA A 542 -32.11 -5.91 -24.52
C ALA A 542 -32.68 -5.23 -23.27
N ILE A 543 -31.79 -4.82 -22.36
CA ILE A 543 -32.12 -4.09 -21.14
C ILE A 543 -31.47 -2.71 -21.20
N ASP A 544 -32.28 -1.69 -21.44
CA ASP A 544 -31.80 -0.30 -21.59
C ASP A 544 -31.74 0.48 -20.28
N ASP A 545 -32.39 0.00 -19.21
CA ASP A 545 -32.36 0.66 -17.90
C ASP A 545 -30.98 0.52 -17.22
N PRO A 546 -30.22 1.61 -17.03
CA PRO A 546 -28.92 1.57 -16.38
C PRO A 546 -28.98 1.11 -14.92
N LYS A 547 -30.07 1.40 -14.19
CA LYS A 547 -30.24 1.00 -12.78
C LYS A 547 -30.41 -0.51 -12.68
N LYS A 548 -31.32 -1.09 -13.46
CA LYS A 548 -31.50 -2.55 -13.57
C LYS A 548 -30.21 -3.26 -13.98
N MET A 549 -29.49 -2.73 -14.97
CA MET A 549 -28.19 -3.27 -15.39
C MET A 549 -27.14 -3.25 -14.26
N HIS A 550 -27.14 -2.21 -13.42
CA HIS A 550 -26.26 -2.13 -12.26
C HIS A 550 -26.64 -3.13 -11.16
N LYS A 551 -27.94 -3.32 -10.89
CA LYS A 551 -28.45 -4.32 -9.93
C LYS A 551 -28.07 -5.75 -10.38
N LEU A 552 -28.27 -6.08 -11.66
CA LEU A 552 -27.91 -7.38 -12.22
C LEU A 552 -26.41 -7.69 -12.10
N ARG A 553 -25.53 -6.72 -12.40
CA ARG A 553 -24.07 -6.90 -12.22
C ARG A 553 -23.70 -7.24 -10.78
N ARG A 554 -24.34 -6.60 -9.80
CA ARG A 554 -24.08 -6.85 -8.37
C ARG A 554 -24.64 -8.19 -7.90
N SER A 555 -25.81 -8.57 -8.39
CA SER A 555 -26.52 -9.79 -7.97
C SER A 555 -25.99 -11.06 -8.64
N ILE A 556 -25.74 -11.02 -9.95
CA ILE A 556 -25.31 -12.20 -10.72
C ILE A 556 -23.79 -12.38 -10.66
N CYS A 557 -23.00 -11.31 -10.70
CA CYS A 557 -21.54 -11.42 -10.61
C CYS A 557 -21.01 -11.36 -9.17
N LYS A 558 -21.87 -11.54 -8.15
CA LYS A 558 -21.49 -11.43 -6.72
C LYS A 558 -20.36 -12.39 -6.37
N GLY A 559 -20.42 -13.61 -6.90
CA GLY A 559 -19.43 -14.67 -6.68
C GLY A 559 -18.22 -14.61 -7.62
N TRP A 560 -18.13 -13.63 -8.52
CA TRP A 560 -17.02 -13.55 -9.48
C TRP A 560 -15.82 -12.90 -8.81
N ARG A 561 -14.83 -13.73 -8.48
CA ARG A 561 -13.53 -13.32 -7.94
C ARG A 561 -12.48 -13.25 -9.03
N ASN A 562 -11.24 -12.96 -8.63
CA ASN A 562 -10.12 -12.76 -9.55
C ASN A 562 -9.96 -13.94 -10.53
N LYS A 563 -10.22 -15.17 -10.09
CA LYS A 563 -10.11 -16.37 -10.95
C LYS A 563 -11.12 -16.36 -12.09
N GLN A 564 -12.39 -16.06 -11.81
CA GLN A 564 -13.48 -16.01 -12.79
C GLN A 564 -13.29 -14.86 -13.77
N TRP A 565 -12.87 -13.69 -13.26
CA TRP A 565 -12.52 -12.53 -14.10
C TRP A 565 -11.32 -12.80 -14.99
N HIS A 566 -10.27 -13.42 -14.44
CA HIS A 566 -9.05 -13.78 -15.17
C HIS A 566 -9.35 -14.79 -16.27
N GLY A 567 -10.07 -15.87 -15.96
CA GLY A 567 -10.42 -16.90 -16.95
C GLY A 567 -11.26 -16.35 -18.10
N ARG A 568 -12.29 -15.55 -17.79
CA ARG A 568 -13.11 -14.88 -18.83
C ARG A 568 -12.32 -13.87 -19.66
N MET A 569 -11.40 -13.13 -19.05
CA MET A 569 -10.53 -12.22 -19.80
C MET A 569 -9.62 -12.99 -20.78
N LEU A 570 -9.02 -14.10 -20.36
CA LEU A 570 -8.18 -14.91 -21.23
C LEU A 570 -8.99 -15.59 -22.34
N ALA A 571 -10.13 -16.19 -22.02
CA ALA A 571 -11.07 -16.72 -23.02
C ALA A 571 -11.51 -15.66 -24.04
N PHE A 572 -11.73 -14.42 -23.60
CA PHE A 572 -12.08 -13.30 -24.47
C PHE A 572 -10.93 -12.93 -25.41
N LEU A 573 -9.68 -12.99 -24.93
CA LEU A 573 -8.50 -12.75 -25.76
C LEU A 573 -8.31 -13.85 -26.81
N GLU A 574 -8.44 -15.12 -26.43
CA GLU A 574 -8.38 -16.26 -27.37
C GLU A 574 -9.45 -16.14 -28.47
N MET A 575 -10.68 -15.77 -28.08
CA MET A 575 -11.76 -15.50 -29.05
C MET A 575 -11.41 -14.33 -29.99
N LEU A 576 -10.74 -13.30 -29.49
CA LEU A 576 -10.44 -12.09 -30.24
C LEU A 576 -9.24 -12.25 -31.19
N SER A 577 -8.21 -12.99 -30.77
CA SER A 577 -6.97 -13.20 -31.50
C SER A 577 -7.02 -14.41 -32.44
N GLY A 578 -7.85 -15.42 -32.13
CA GLY A 578 -7.85 -16.70 -32.82
C GLY A 578 -6.44 -17.31 -32.79
N ASP A 579 -5.96 -17.78 -33.95
CA ASP A 579 -4.63 -18.39 -34.07
C ASP A 579 -3.47 -17.36 -34.13
N SER A 580 -3.76 -16.06 -34.10
CA SER A 580 -2.74 -15.01 -34.17
C SER A 580 -2.17 -14.71 -32.79
N ALA A 581 -0.84 -14.63 -32.69
CA ALA A 581 -0.17 -14.10 -31.49
C ALA A 581 -0.33 -12.58 -31.32
N PHE A 582 -0.87 -11.88 -32.32
CA PHE A 582 -0.98 -10.42 -32.33
C PHE A 582 -2.38 -9.93 -32.71
N ILE A 583 -2.80 -8.85 -32.06
CA ILE A 583 -3.94 -8.02 -32.43
C ILE A 583 -3.41 -6.82 -33.23
N ARG A 584 -3.93 -6.64 -34.44
CA ARG A 584 -3.51 -5.56 -35.36
C ARG A 584 -4.63 -4.54 -35.50
N LEU A 585 -4.40 -3.32 -35.01
CA LEU A 585 -5.32 -2.20 -35.19
C LEU A 585 -4.86 -1.37 -36.38
N ARG A 586 -5.68 -1.33 -37.44
CA ARG A 586 -5.38 -0.59 -38.67
C ARG A 586 -5.37 0.92 -38.39
N LEU A 587 -4.24 1.57 -38.63
CA LEU A 587 -4.08 3.03 -38.50
C LEU A 587 -4.07 3.75 -39.86
N SER A 588 -3.71 3.03 -40.93
CA SER A 588 -3.89 3.42 -42.33
C SER A 588 -3.93 2.15 -43.21
N ALA A 589 -3.96 2.30 -44.54
CA ALA A 589 -3.86 1.16 -45.46
C ALA A 589 -2.54 0.37 -45.32
N GLU A 590 -1.44 1.05 -44.97
CA GLU A 590 -0.09 0.47 -44.89
C GLU A 590 0.41 0.24 -43.46
N HIS A 591 -0.23 0.84 -42.45
CA HIS A 591 0.32 0.86 -41.09
C HIS A 591 -0.66 0.34 -40.04
N ASP A 592 -0.09 -0.38 -39.07
CA ASP A 592 -0.77 -0.94 -37.91
C ASP A 592 -0.22 -0.41 -36.60
N LEU A 593 -1.07 -0.43 -35.58
CA LEU A 593 -0.64 -0.64 -34.20
C LEU A 593 -0.69 -2.15 -33.91
N VAL A 594 0.45 -2.76 -33.62
CA VAL A 594 0.54 -4.19 -33.32
C VAL A 594 0.60 -4.39 -31.81
N ILE A 595 -0.29 -5.21 -31.30
CA ILE A 595 -0.46 -5.51 -29.87
C ILE A 595 -0.28 -7.02 -29.66
N ASP A 596 0.45 -7.40 -28.62
CA ASP A 596 0.55 -8.79 -28.18
C ASP A 596 -0.83 -9.27 -27.70
N ALA A 597 -1.30 -10.41 -28.22
CA ALA A 597 -2.56 -11.00 -27.76
C ALA A 597 -2.44 -11.56 -26.33
N ALA A 598 -1.23 -11.92 -25.90
CA ALA A 598 -0.97 -12.39 -24.55
C ALA A 598 -0.82 -11.22 -23.57
N PRO A 599 -1.45 -11.29 -22.38
CA PRO A 599 -1.25 -10.26 -21.37
C PRO A 599 0.19 -10.24 -20.83
N VAL A 600 0.62 -9.04 -20.43
CA VAL A 600 1.90 -8.83 -19.76
C VAL A 600 1.91 -9.57 -18.43
N LEU A 601 3.04 -10.21 -18.14
CA LEU A 601 3.25 -11.00 -16.93
C LEU A 601 4.18 -10.22 -16.00
N PHE A 602 3.77 -10.08 -14.75
CA PHE A 602 4.54 -9.46 -13.69
C PHE A 602 5.04 -10.53 -12.71
N SER A 603 6.08 -10.20 -11.94
CA SER A 603 6.56 -11.05 -10.85
C SER A 603 6.42 -10.29 -9.53
N SER A 604 5.73 -10.91 -8.58
CA SER A 604 5.76 -10.49 -7.18
C SER A 604 6.88 -11.24 -6.46
N PRO A 605 7.68 -10.60 -5.60
CA PRO A 605 8.73 -11.27 -4.82
C PRO A 605 8.18 -12.16 -3.69
N VAL A 606 6.88 -12.05 -3.40
CA VAL A 606 6.18 -12.82 -2.36
C VAL A 606 4.89 -13.41 -2.93
N SER A 607 4.42 -14.50 -2.33
CA SER A 607 3.17 -15.19 -2.67
C SER A 607 2.30 -15.38 -1.43
N THR A 608 1.13 -16.00 -1.61
CA THR A 608 0.19 -16.33 -0.53
C THR A 608 -0.17 -17.80 -0.54
N MET A 609 -0.41 -18.41 0.63
CA MET A 609 -1.00 -19.76 0.74
C MET A 609 -2.52 -19.71 0.55
N LEU A 610 -2.99 -19.24 -0.61
CA LEU A 610 -4.38 -19.41 -1.00
C LEU A 610 -4.52 -20.72 -1.80
N PRO A 611 -5.32 -21.70 -1.34
CA PRO A 611 -5.61 -22.88 -2.12
C PRO A 611 -6.29 -22.49 -3.44
N ASN A 612 -5.72 -22.91 -4.56
CA ASN A 612 -6.28 -22.65 -5.89
C ASN A 612 -7.19 -23.81 -6.33
N GLU A 613 -8.21 -24.12 -5.53
CA GLU A 613 -8.99 -25.36 -5.64
C GLU A 613 -10.26 -25.25 -6.52
N ALA A 614 -10.84 -24.06 -6.66
CA ALA A 614 -12.06 -23.84 -7.46
C ALA A 614 -11.81 -24.00 -8.97
N ASP A 615 -12.79 -24.31 -9.81
CA ASP A 615 -12.65 -24.21 -11.28
C ASP A 615 -12.58 -22.73 -11.74
N ALA A 616 -12.25 -22.47 -13.01
CA ALA A 616 -12.27 -21.13 -13.59
C ALA A 616 -13.68 -20.53 -13.72
N ASP A 617 -14.71 -21.38 -13.78
CA ASP A 617 -16.11 -20.95 -13.80
C ASP A 617 -16.85 -21.13 -12.46
N ASP A 618 -16.26 -21.80 -11.47
CA ASP A 618 -16.86 -21.97 -10.14
C ASP A 618 -16.94 -20.62 -9.43
N GLU A 619 -18.13 -20.20 -8.99
CA GLU A 619 -18.31 -18.94 -8.29
C GLU A 619 -18.04 -19.08 -6.79
N GLU A 620 -17.60 -18.00 -6.15
CA GLU A 620 -17.51 -17.93 -4.69
C GLU A 620 -18.92 -18.10 -4.09
N THR A 621 -19.03 -19.01 -3.12
CA THR A 621 -20.29 -19.35 -2.46
C THR A 621 -20.31 -18.98 -0.98
N ASP A 622 -19.16 -18.63 -0.39
CA ASP A 622 -19.07 -18.23 1.00
C ASP A 622 -19.75 -16.87 1.23
N VAL A 623 -20.93 -16.92 1.85
CA VAL A 623 -21.77 -15.75 2.17
C VAL A 623 -21.02 -14.71 3.01
N SER A 624 -20.07 -15.12 3.86
CA SER A 624 -19.28 -14.20 4.68
C SER A 624 -18.34 -13.33 3.84
N THR A 625 -17.89 -13.85 2.68
CA THR A 625 -16.99 -13.12 1.77
C THR A 625 -17.73 -12.30 0.74
N LEU A 626 -18.96 -12.69 0.38
CA LEU A 626 -19.73 -12.13 -0.75
C LEU A 626 -20.24 -10.69 -0.50
N GLY A 627 -19.92 -10.08 0.64
CA GLY A 627 -20.39 -8.74 1.00
C GLY A 627 -21.89 -8.73 1.34
N ARG A 628 -22.38 -7.56 1.79
CA ARG A 628 -23.70 -7.40 2.42
C ARG A 628 -24.83 -8.12 1.64
N PRO A 629 -25.74 -8.84 2.33
CA PRO A 629 -27.04 -9.17 1.77
C PRO A 629 -27.71 -7.89 1.27
N GLU A 630 -28.36 -7.93 0.11
CA GLU A 630 -29.21 -6.81 -0.29
C GLU A 630 -30.39 -6.75 0.70
N ASN A 631 -30.84 -5.54 1.06
CA ASN A 631 -32.14 -5.42 1.68
C ASN A 631 -33.15 -5.78 0.58
N ASP A 632 -33.92 -6.84 0.78
CA ASP A 632 -35.02 -7.25 -0.10
C ASP A 632 -36.15 -6.17 -0.16
N ASP A 633 -36.02 -5.08 0.59
CA ASP A 633 -36.96 -3.94 0.61
C ASP A 633 -37.03 -3.15 -0.72
N GLU A 634 -36.13 -3.38 -1.68
CA GLU A 634 -36.21 -2.82 -3.05
C GLU A 634 -36.77 -3.81 -4.09
N GLU A 635 -37.48 -4.87 -3.66
CA GLU A 635 -38.25 -5.74 -4.58
C GLU A 635 -39.70 -5.27 -4.81
N ASN A 636 -40.18 -4.24 -4.10
CA ASN A 636 -41.58 -3.79 -4.18
C ASN A 636 -41.85 -2.48 -4.94
N GLU A 637 -40.91 -1.96 -5.72
CA GLU A 637 -41.19 -0.87 -6.67
C GLU A 637 -40.67 -1.17 -8.08
N ALA A 638 -41.39 -2.05 -8.80
CA ALA A 638 -41.73 -1.93 -10.23
C ALA A 638 -42.49 -3.18 -10.71
#